data_AF-A0A1W9Z6U4-F1
#
_entry.id   AF-A0A1W9Z6U4-F1
#
_cell.length_a   1.000
_cell.length_b   1.000
_cell.length_c   1.000
_cell.angle_alpha   90.00
_cell.angle_beta   90.00
_cell.angle_gamma   90.00
#
_symmetry.space_group_name_H-M   'P 1'
#
loop_
_entity.id
_entity.type
_entity.pdbx_description
1 polymer ?
#
loop_
_entity_poly.entity_id
_entity_poly.type
_entity_poly.pdbx_seq_one_letter_code
_entity_poly.pdbx_strand_id
1 'polypeptide(L)'
;MYRTGDVVRRGADGQLVYVGRADEQVKIRGHRIECGEVAAALAGVDGVDQAVVIAREDRPGDKQLVGYVVGAVDAGGARAAVADRLPSYMVPAAVVVLAALPLTVNGKLDRRALPAPEFDSAVAYRGPRDQSELVLAGLFAEVLGSARVGIDDGFFTLGGHSLTAMRLVARIRAELGVEVPIRVLFDTPTVAGLAEWIGAQDGHRVRAALTPQRRPAQIPLSFAQRRLWFLDVYEGPSATYNIPLALRMTGPLDVAALTAAIGDVVARHESLRTVFPAVDGVPWQQILPPTAVSVPLSRVSGAELAGAITRAAQHRFALGSEIPIRVEVLEVSAREHVVVLAVHHIAADGASLVPLAQDLATAYAARRAGEEPGWSALAVQYADYTLWQNEILGDEHDPDSVVAQQLEYWRAELTGAPEQVELPCDRARPPVQSFAGEHVPFSIHVGLRQRIARWAHESGTTMSMVLQAALAVLLRKLGAGDDITIGGPIAGRTDAALGELIGFFVNTWVLRVDTSGNPRFSELLEQVRAKALAAYQHQDAPFERLVELLNPTRSTAHHPLFQVFFALQNNPLPTIELPGLQVEALPAPTGTAKFDLFINLVDVPPITGQSPQPMPGIIEYATYLFDRATVEGFAAHYLRILDVVTADPHQRIDVLDLLDAAQRRQILTQHSTGTAIPAATIPQLFAVQVQRIPEVVAVVGEAGSLTYRELDAAA
;
A
#
# COMPACT_ATOMS: atom_id res chain seq x y z
N MET A 1 -38.69 -4.08 -21.90
CA MET A 1 -38.03 -2.94 -22.56
C MET A 1 -37.15 -2.23 -21.54
N TYR A 2 -35.93 -1.83 -21.90
CA TYR A 2 -35.01 -1.08 -21.04
C TYR A 2 -35.04 0.41 -21.43
N ARG A 3 -35.23 1.31 -20.47
CA ARG A 3 -35.29 2.75 -20.73
C ARG A 3 -33.87 3.32 -20.76
N THR A 4 -33.36 3.65 -21.96
CA THR A 4 -31.97 4.11 -22.15
C THR A 4 -31.74 5.55 -21.70
N GLY A 5 -32.79 6.37 -21.65
CA GLY A 5 -32.68 7.81 -21.37
C GLY A 5 -32.18 8.63 -22.57
N ASP A 6 -31.94 8.00 -23.72
CA ASP A 6 -31.53 8.66 -24.96
C ASP A 6 -32.75 9.13 -25.77
N VAL A 7 -32.70 10.37 -26.25
CA VAL A 7 -33.65 10.91 -27.22
C VAL A 7 -33.09 10.66 -28.62
N VAL A 8 -33.81 9.85 -29.38
CA VAL A 8 -33.48 9.53 -30.77
C VAL A 8 -34.63 9.99 -31.67
N ARG A 9 -34.30 10.39 -32.90
CA ARG A 9 -35.29 10.68 -33.95
C ARG A 9 -35.04 9.74 -35.13
N ARG A 10 -36.11 9.22 -35.73
CA ARG A 10 -36.01 8.38 -36.92
C ARG A 10 -35.78 9.23 -38.17
N GLY A 11 -34.74 8.91 -38.93
CA GLY A 11 -34.41 9.52 -40.22
C GLY A 11 -35.34 9.04 -41.34
N ALA A 12 -35.31 9.74 -42.48
CA ALA A 12 -36.11 9.40 -43.66
C ALA A 12 -35.70 8.06 -44.31
N ASP A 13 -34.49 7.60 -44.02
CA ASP A 13 -33.91 6.29 -44.39
C ASP A 13 -34.24 5.17 -43.38
N GLY A 14 -35.01 5.48 -42.33
CA GLY A 14 -35.40 4.54 -41.30
C GLY A 14 -34.38 4.34 -40.16
N GLN A 15 -33.18 4.93 -40.25
CA GLN A 15 -32.15 4.86 -39.20
C GLN A 15 -32.50 5.73 -37.99
N LEU A 16 -31.99 5.38 -36.81
CA LEU A 16 -32.15 6.18 -35.60
C LEU A 16 -30.98 7.16 -35.47
N VAL A 17 -31.28 8.45 -35.51
CA VAL A 17 -30.32 9.53 -35.30
C VAL A 17 -30.39 9.94 -33.83
N TYR A 18 -29.25 9.86 -33.14
CA TYR A 18 -29.11 10.32 -31.77
C TYR A 18 -29.25 11.85 -31.72
N VAL A 19 -30.16 12.35 -30.88
CA VAL A 19 -30.43 13.79 -30.71
C VAL A 19 -29.80 14.31 -29.41
N GLY A 20 -29.79 13.49 -28.36
CA GLY A 20 -29.29 13.84 -27.04
C GLY A 20 -29.83 12.89 -25.99
N ARG A 21 -29.69 13.23 -24.71
CA ARG A 21 -30.38 12.53 -23.62
C ARG A 21 -31.60 13.30 -23.15
N ALA A 22 -32.51 12.60 -22.47
CA ALA A 22 -33.63 13.20 -21.78
C ALA A 22 -33.21 13.87 -20.46
N ASP A 23 -32.02 13.56 -19.94
CA ASP A 23 -31.37 14.21 -18.79
C ASP A 23 -30.26 15.19 -19.24
N GLU A 24 -29.96 16.20 -18.42
CA GLU A 24 -28.91 17.20 -18.70
C GLU A 24 -27.50 16.72 -18.26
N GLN A 25 -27.28 15.41 -18.16
CA GLN A 25 -25.98 14.86 -17.76
C GLN A 25 -24.93 15.01 -18.86
N VAL A 26 -23.74 15.47 -18.47
CA VAL A 26 -22.60 15.69 -19.37
C VAL A 26 -21.44 14.76 -19.02
N LYS A 27 -20.62 14.40 -20.01
CA LYS A 27 -19.37 13.67 -19.81
C LYS A 27 -18.20 14.64 -19.86
N ILE A 28 -17.45 14.78 -18.77
CA ILE A 28 -16.29 15.66 -18.62
C ILE A 28 -15.13 14.82 -18.08
N ARG A 29 -14.02 14.75 -18.82
CA ARG A 29 -12.81 13.97 -18.45
C ARG A 29 -13.12 12.53 -17.99
N GLY A 30 -14.08 11.88 -18.65
CA GLY A 30 -14.52 10.51 -18.33
C GLY A 30 -15.57 10.38 -17.21
N HIS A 31 -15.90 11.46 -16.49
CA HIS A 31 -16.90 11.47 -15.43
C HIS A 31 -18.28 11.89 -15.96
N ARG A 32 -19.35 11.22 -15.50
CA ARG A 32 -20.74 11.66 -15.72
C ARG A 32 -21.09 12.67 -14.63
N ILE A 33 -21.48 13.87 -15.04
CA ILE A 33 -21.76 14.99 -14.13
C ILE A 33 -23.15 15.54 -14.44
N GLU A 34 -23.91 15.79 -13.38
CA GLU A 34 -25.19 16.48 -13.44
C GLU A 34 -24.95 17.99 -13.23
N CYS A 35 -25.04 18.77 -14.30
CA CYS A 35 -24.79 20.22 -14.23
C CYS A 35 -25.69 20.94 -13.21
N GLY A 36 -26.89 20.42 -12.97
CA GLY A 36 -27.81 20.95 -11.95
C GLY A 36 -27.27 20.85 -10.52
N GLU A 37 -26.51 19.80 -10.19
CA GLU A 37 -25.88 19.63 -8.87
C GLU A 37 -24.81 20.70 -8.63
N VAL A 38 -23.97 20.93 -9.64
CA VAL A 38 -22.93 21.97 -9.60
C VAL A 38 -23.54 23.37 -9.57
N ALA A 39 -24.63 23.59 -10.31
CA ALA A 39 -25.36 24.86 -10.28
C ALA A 39 -26.01 25.13 -8.91
N ALA A 40 -26.55 24.09 -8.25
CA ALA A 40 -27.10 24.21 -6.90
C ALA A 40 -26.00 24.53 -5.87
N ALA A 41 -24.81 23.94 -6.00
CA ALA A 41 -23.67 24.25 -5.16
C ALA A 41 -23.20 25.71 -5.32
N LEU A 42 -23.15 26.22 -6.57
CA LEU A 42 -22.84 27.62 -6.86
C LEU A 42 -23.91 28.57 -6.31
N ALA A 43 -25.20 28.22 -6.43
CA ALA A 43 -26.29 29.01 -5.88
C ALA A 43 -26.30 29.06 -4.34
N GLY A 44 -25.64 28.12 -3.68
CA GLY A 44 -25.46 28.09 -2.22
C GLY A 44 -24.22 28.85 -1.72
N VAL A 45 -23.58 29.67 -2.57
CA VAL A 45 -22.49 30.57 -2.18
C VAL A 45 -23.07 31.94 -1.86
N ASP A 46 -22.65 32.53 -0.73
CA ASP A 46 -23.09 33.87 -0.33
C ASP A 46 -22.75 34.92 -1.41
N GLY A 47 -23.75 35.71 -1.80
CA GLY A 47 -23.62 36.71 -2.85
C GLY A 47 -23.99 36.22 -4.26
N VAL A 48 -24.39 34.96 -4.44
CA VAL A 48 -24.92 34.43 -5.71
C VAL A 48 -26.46 34.45 -5.70
N ASP A 49 -27.06 35.19 -6.63
CA ASP A 49 -28.52 35.26 -6.81
C ASP A 49 -29.05 34.20 -7.80
N GLN A 50 -28.26 33.90 -8.85
CA GLN A 50 -28.58 32.89 -9.85
C GLN A 50 -27.31 32.18 -10.31
N ALA A 51 -27.39 30.88 -10.58
CA ALA A 51 -26.27 30.10 -11.11
C ALA A 51 -26.74 29.13 -12.20
N VAL A 52 -25.95 29.01 -13.27
CA VAL A 52 -26.10 27.98 -14.29
C VAL A 52 -24.74 27.37 -14.60
N VAL A 53 -24.69 26.05 -14.77
CA VAL A 53 -23.50 25.34 -15.21
C VAL A 53 -23.75 24.69 -16.56
N ILE A 54 -22.79 24.82 -17.47
CA ILE A 54 -22.83 24.14 -18.77
C ILE A 54 -21.53 23.37 -19.00
N ALA A 55 -21.61 22.32 -19.83
CA ALA A 55 -20.43 21.80 -20.50
C ALA A 55 -20.15 22.63 -21.76
N ARG A 56 -18.96 23.23 -21.81
CA ARG A 56 -18.48 24.02 -22.94
C ARG A 56 -17.31 23.30 -23.61
N GLU A 57 -17.25 23.39 -24.93
CA GLU A 57 -16.19 22.80 -25.78
C GLU A 57 -15.65 23.88 -26.70
N ASP A 58 -14.62 24.60 -26.26
CA ASP A 58 -13.99 25.67 -27.06
C ASP A 58 -12.89 25.12 -28.00
N ARG A 59 -12.40 23.90 -27.75
CA ARG A 59 -11.50 23.14 -28.63
C ARG A 59 -12.05 21.72 -28.83
N PRO A 60 -12.01 21.15 -30.06
CA PRO A 60 -12.52 19.80 -30.30
C PRO A 60 -11.88 18.77 -29.37
N GLY A 61 -12.71 18.06 -28.59
CA GLY A 61 -12.28 17.03 -27.65
C GLY A 61 -12.02 17.51 -26.21
N ASP A 62 -11.97 18.82 -25.94
CA ASP A 62 -11.73 19.38 -24.60
C ASP A 62 -13.03 19.99 -24.03
N LYS A 63 -13.87 19.12 -23.46
CA LYS A 63 -15.10 19.52 -22.78
C LYS A 63 -14.81 19.88 -21.32
N GLN A 64 -15.21 21.07 -20.91
CA GLN A 64 -15.00 21.60 -19.56
C GLN A 64 -16.31 22.14 -18.97
N LEU A 65 -16.44 22.10 -17.65
CA LEU A 65 -17.55 22.74 -16.95
C LEU A 65 -17.28 24.24 -16.77
N VAL A 66 -18.27 25.07 -17.08
CA VAL A 66 -18.21 26.51 -16.82
C VAL A 66 -19.46 26.92 -16.04
N GLY A 67 -19.26 27.58 -14.91
CA GLY A 67 -20.34 28.16 -14.11
C GLY A 67 -20.55 29.62 -14.47
N TYR A 68 -21.79 30.04 -14.68
CA TYR A 68 -22.18 31.44 -14.86
C TYR A 68 -23.05 31.83 -13.69
N VAL A 69 -22.67 32.89 -13.00
CA VAL A 69 -23.35 33.37 -11.79
C VAL A 69 -23.77 34.83 -11.96
N VAL A 70 -24.88 35.21 -11.34
CA VAL A 70 -25.35 36.59 -11.21
C VAL A 70 -25.38 36.91 -9.73
N GLY A 71 -24.86 38.06 -9.34
CA GLY A 71 -24.83 38.52 -7.95
C GLY A 71 -23.52 39.23 -7.58
N ALA A 72 -23.44 39.74 -6.36
CA ALA A 72 -22.26 40.41 -5.81
C ALA A 72 -21.26 39.38 -5.24
N VAL A 73 -20.68 38.56 -6.12
CA VAL A 73 -19.75 37.48 -5.76
C VAL A 73 -18.42 37.63 -6.52
N ASP A 74 -17.31 37.24 -5.89
CA ASP A 74 -16.04 37.05 -6.59
C ASP A 74 -15.99 35.69 -7.30
N ALA A 75 -15.57 35.66 -8.56
CA ALA A 75 -15.51 34.45 -9.37
C ALA A 75 -14.56 33.39 -8.78
N GLY A 76 -13.39 33.83 -8.28
CA GLY A 76 -12.41 32.96 -7.64
C GLY A 76 -12.94 32.39 -6.32
N GLY A 77 -13.52 33.23 -5.48
CA GLY A 77 -14.15 32.87 -4.22
C GLY A 77 -15.32 31.89 -4.38
N ALA A 78 -16.19 32.10 -5.36
CA ALA A 78 -17.29 31.18 -5.66
C ALA A 78 -16.78 29.80 -6.10
N ARG A 79 -15.75 29.76 -6.95
CA ARG A 79 -15.14 28.51 -7.40
C ARG A 79 -14.46 27.77 -6.25
N ALA A 80 -13.73 28.47 -5.37
CA ALA A 80 -13.09 27.88 -4.20
C ALA A 80 -14.13 27.29 -3.23
N ALA A 81 -15.22 28.02 -2.95
CA ALA A 81 -16.30 27.54 -2.10
C ALA A 81 -16.99 26.28 -2.65
N VAL A 82 -17.06 26.13 -3.98
CA VAL A 82 -17.53 24.89 -4.62
C VAL A 82 -16.48 23.77 -4.53
N ALA A 83 -15.19 24.08 -4.66
CA ALA A 83 -14.11 23.11 -4.51
C ALA A 83 -14.03 22.49 -3.10
N ASP A 84 -14.43 23.24 -2.08
CA ASP A 84 -14.50 22.73 -0.70
C ASP A 84 -15.66 21.74 -0.47
N ARG A 85 -16.67 21.75 -1.35
CA ARG A 85 -17.94 21.01 -1.16
C ARG A 85 -18.16 19.89 -2.19
N LEU A 86 -17.56 20.00 -3.37
CA LEU A 86 -17.71 19.05 -4.46
C LEU A 86 -16.36 18.39 -4.83
N PRO A 87 -16.38 17.16 -5.36
CA PRO A 87 -15.19 16.52 -5.91
C PRO A 87 -14.52 17.36 -7.01
N SER A 88 -13.20 17.28 -7.13
CA SER A 88 -12.40 18.11 -8.06
C SER A 88 -12.85 18.05 -9.52
N TYR A 89 -13.40 16.93 -9.97
CA TYR A 89 -13.93 16.78 -11.34
C TYR A 89 -15.29 17.47 -11.57
N MET A 90 -16.03 17.82 -10.51
CA MET A 90 -17.28 18.58 -10.57
C MET A 90 -17.09 20.08 -10.40
N VAL A 91 -15.90 20.51 -9.97
CA VAL A 91 -15.57 21.94 -9.83
C VAL A 91 -15.48 22.56 -11.23
N PRO A 92 -16.23 23.64 -11.52
CA PRO A 92 -16.13 24.34 -12.79
C PRO A 92 -14.68 24.76 -13.09
N ALA A 93 -14.27 24.60 -14.35
CA ALA A 93 -12.97 25.08 -14.82
C ALA A 93 -12.85 26.61 -14.70
N ALA A 94 -13.97 27.32 -14.86
CA ALA A 94 -14.10 28.74 -14.62
C ALA A 94 -15.50 29.09 -14.07
N VAL A 95 -15.58 30.18 -13.31
CA VAL A 95 -16.83 30.84 -12.91
C VAL A 95 -16.84 32.23 -13.52
N VAL A 96 -17.93 32.62 -14.19
CA VAL A 96 -18.07 33.91 -14.85
C VAL A 96 -19.23 34.68 -14.22
N VAL A 97 -18.94 35.87 -13.69
CA VAL A 97 -19.96 36.75 -13.12
C VAL A 97 -20.60 37.58 -14.24
N LEU A 98 -21.93 37.52 -14.33
CA LEU A 98 -22.73 38.24 -15.32
C LEU A 98 -23.64 39.25 -14.62
N ALA A 99 -23.94 40.36 -15.30
CA ALA A 99 -24.97 41.28 -14.85
C ALA A 99 -26.39 40.66 -14.88
N ALA A 100 -26.64 39.75 -15.84
CA ALA A 100 -27.86 38.95 -15.94
C ALA A 100 -27.61 37.72 -16.84
N LEU A 101 -28.38 36.64 -16.64
CA LEU A 101 -28.36 35.50 -17.55
C LEU A 101 -29.05 35.84 -18.89
N PRO A 102 -28.43 35.58 -20.05
CA PRO A 102 -29.05 35.84 -21.34
C PRO A 102 -30.18 34.83 -21.59
N LEU A 103 -31.37 35.33 -21.93
CA LEU A 103 -32.56 34.52 -22.20
C LEU A 103 -32.99 34.68 -23.67
N THR A 104 -33.47 33.59 -24.26
CA THR A 104 -34.18 33.56 -25.55
C THR A 104 -35.55 34.26 -25.43
N VAL A 105 -36.17 34.58 -26.57
CA VAL A 105 -37.54 35.14 -26.63
C VAL A 105 -38.62 34.31 -25.93
N ASN A 106 -38.34 33.03 -25.65
CA ASN A 106 -39.23 32.10 -24.94
C ASN A 106 -38.88 31.94 -23.44
N GLY A 107 -38.01 32.80 -22.89
CA GLY A 107 -37.63 32.78 -21.48
C GLY A 107 -36.67 31.66 -21.06
N LYS A 108 -36.11 30.90 -22.01
CA LYS A 108 -35.09 29.87 -21.75
C LYS A 108 -33.69 30.46 -21.88
N LEU A 109 -32.71 29.92 -21.14
CA LEU A 109 -31.30 30.30 -21.24
C LEU A 109 -30.78 30.21 -22.69
N ASP A 110 -30.23 31.32 -23.18
CA ASP A 110 -29.52 31.35 -24.46
C ASP A 110 -28.06 30.96 -24.26
N ARG A 111 -27.78 29.65 -24.39
CA ARG A 111 -26.43 29.09 -24.24
C ARG A 111 -25.42 29.66 -25.25
N ARG A 112 -25.87 30.18 -26.40
CA ARG A 112 -24.98 30.74 -27.43
C ARG A 112 -24.55 32.17 -27.11
N ALA A 113 -25.35 32.89 -26.33
CA ALA A 113 -25.07 34.26 -25.90
C ALA A 113 -24.20 34.34 -24.62
N LEU A 114 -23.82 33.20 -24.04
CA LEU A 114 -22.93 33.16 -22.88
C LEU A 114 -21.49 33.50 -23.28
N PRO A 115 -20.84 34.48 -22.61
CA PRO A 115 -19.48 34.88 -22.94
C PRO A 115 -18.50 33.72 -22.70
N ALA A 116 -17.38 33.71 -23.44
CA ALA A 116 -16.31 32.76 -23.18
C ALA A 116 -15.64 33.10 -21.84
N PRO A 117 -15.36 32.11 -20.97
CA PRO A 117 -14.63 32.35 -19.74
C PRO A 117 -13.17 32.74 -20.03
N GLU A 118 -12.65 33.69 -19.25
CA GLU A 118 -11.21 33.87 -19.10
C GLU A 118 -10.74 32.83 -18.07
N PHE A 119 -9.94 31.86 -18.51
CA PHE A 119 -9.52 30.73 -17.68
C PHE A 119 -8.40 31.14 -16.72
N ASP A 120 -8.74 31.87 -15.66
CA ASP A 120 -7.85 32.06 -14.51
C ASP A 120 -7.95 30.84 -13.60
N SER A 121 -7.09 29.85 -13.83
CA SER A 121 -6.89 28.75 -12.89
C SER A 121 -6.09 29.27 -11.69
N ALA A 122 -6.63 29.09 -10.47
CA ALA A 122 -6.00 29.52 -9.21
C ALA A 122 -4.65 28.84 -8.88
N VAL A 123 -4.20 27.89 -9.71
CA VAL A 123 -2.76 27.68 -9.95
C VAL A 123 -2.58 27.88 -11.44
N ALA A 124 -1.91 28.96 -11.85
CA ALA A 124 -1.70 29.24 -13.27
C ALA A 124 -0.90 28.08 -13.86
N TYR A 125 -1.43 27.37 -14.87
CA TYR A 125 -0.63 26.42 -15.63
C TYR A 125 0.53 27.20 -16.24
N ARG A 126 1.70 27.04 -15.64
CA ARG A 126 2.96 27.59 -16.14
C ARG A 126 3.70 26.48 -16.85
N GLY A 127 3.90 26.66 -18.15
CA GLY A 127 4.71 25.76 -18.94
C GLY A 127 6.20 25.88 -18.59
N PRO A 128 7.01 24.89 -18.98
CA PRO A 128 8.46 24.95 -18.86
C PRO A 128 9.07 26.24 -19.43
N ARG A 129 9.94 26.88 -18.66
CA ARG A 129 10.66 28.12 -19.01
C ARG A 129 11.94 27.83 -19.78
N ASP A 130 12.55 26.67 -19.54
CA ASP A 130 13.80 26.23 -20.16
C ASP A 130 13.79 24.72 -20.48
N GLN A 131 14.90 24.24 -21.04
CA GLN A 131 15.06 22.84 -21.44
C GLN A 131 15.07 21.89 -20.25
N SER A 132 15.62 22.30 -19.11
CA SER A 132 15.69 21.47 -17.90
C SER A 132 14.29 21.25 -17.34
N GLU A 133 13.49 22.31 -17.21
CA GLU A 133 12.09 22.22 -16.80
C GLU A 133 11.25 21.41 -17.81
N LEU A 134 11.56 21.48 -19.11
CA LEU A 134 10.84 20.72 -20.13
C LEU A 134 11.06 19.22 -19.97
N VAL A 135 12.32 18.81 -19.76
CA VAL A 135 12.67 17.41 -19.49
C VAL A 135 12.04 16.95 -18.18
N LEU A 136 12.17 17.73 -17.10
CA LEU A 136 11.61 17.39 -15.79
C LEU A 136 10.08 17.27 -15.82
N ALA A 137 9.37 18.20 -16.48
CA ALA A 137 7.92 18.11 -16.63
C ALA A 137 7.50 16.87 -17.44
N GLY A 138 8.28 16.50 -18.46
CA GLY A 138 8.10 15.25 -19.20
C GLY A 138 8.27 14.01 -18.32
N LEU A 139 9.32 13.99 -17.49
CA LEU A 139 9.58 12.89 -16.55
C LEU A 139 8.50 12.77 -15.47
N PHE A 140 8.02 13.90 -14.92
CA PHE A 140 6.88 13.91 -14.00
C PHE A 140 5.64 13.32 -14.68
N ALA A 141 5.31 13.80 -15.88
CA ALA A 141 4.15 13.34 -16.64
C ALA A 141 4.21 11.83 -16.92
N GLU A 142 5.37 11.32 -17.35
CA GLU A 142 5.60 9.89 -17.60
C GLU A 142 5.40 9.05 -16.34
N VAL A 143 6.08 9.42 -15.24
CA VAL A 143 6.07 8.66 -13.99
C VAL A 143 4.69 8.67 -13.32
N LEU A 144 3.97 9.78 -13.43
CA LEU A 144 2.63 9.95 -12.84
C LEU A 144 1.51 9.50 -13.78
N GLY A 145 1.81 9.08 -15.02
CA GLY A 145 0.81 8.74 -16.03
C GLY A 145 -0.11 9.92 -16.40
N SER A 146 0.39 11.16 -16.28
CA SER A 146 -0.35 12.39 -16.53
C SER A 146 -0.11 12.90 -17.94
N ALA A 147 -1.14 13.44 -18.60
CA ALA A 147 -1.02 13.98 -19.95
C ALA A 147 -0.17 15.27 -20.00
N ARG A 148 -0.15 16.03 -18.91
CA ARG A 148 0.60 17.29 -18.78
C ARG A 148 0.87 17.62 -17.32
N VAL A 149 2.04 18.20 -17.06
CA VAL A 149 2.46 18.71 -15.75
C VAL A 149 2.97 20.14 -15.94
N GLY A 150 2.45 21.08 -15.16
CA GLY A 150 2.92 22.46 -15.04
C GLY A 150 4.11 22.57 -14.09
N ILE A 151 4.90 23.63 -14.23
CA ILE A 151 6.17 23.73 -13.47
C ILE A 151 5.97 23.90 -11.96
N ASP A 152 4.81 24.41 -11.56
CA ASP A 152 4.43 24.63 -10.16
C ASP A 152 3.52 23.51 -9.62
N ASP A 153 3.24 22.47 -10.43
CA ASP A 153 2.42 21.34 -9.99
C ASP A 153 3.22 20.45 -9.02
N GLY A 154 2.66 20.23 -7.82
CA GLY A 154 3.28 19.39 -6.80
C GLY A 154 3.22 17.91 -7.16
N PHE A 155 4.37 17.23 -7.15
CA PHE A 155 4.53 15.80 -7.43
C PHE A 155 3.56 14.93 -6.62
N PHE A 156 3.50 15.14 -5.30
CA PHE A 156 2.62 14.39 -4.40
C PHE A 156 1.15 14.80 -4.55
N THR A 157 0.87 16.05 -4.96
CA THR A 157 -0.49 16.52 -5.26
C THR A 157 -1.06 15.84 -6.51
N LEU A 158 -0.19 15.53 -7.48
CA LEU A 158 -0.54 14.81 -8.69
C LEU A 158 -0.62 13.28 -8.50
N GLY A 159 -0.59 12.79 -7.25
CA GLY A 159 -0.69 11.36 -6.93
C GLY A 159 0.66 10.64 -6.82
N GLY A 160 1.77 11.38 -6.80
CA GLY A 160 3.08 10.83 -6.48
C GLY A 160 3.14 10.22 -5.09
N HIS A 161 3.92 9.15 -4.94
CA HIS A 161 4.18 8.44 -3.69
C HIS A 161 5.64 7.95 -3.65
N SER A 162 6.12 7.36 -2.55
CA SER A 162 7.55 7.02 -2.39
C SER A 162 8.14 6.19 -3.54
N LEU A 163 7.38 5.21 -4.07
CA LEU A 163 7.83 4.40 -5.20
C LEU A 163 7.93 5.21 -6.52
N THR A 164 6.94 6.04 -6.86
CA THR A 164 7.01 6.89 -8.05
C THR A 164 8.06 7.99 -7.88
N ALA A 165 8.27 8.50 -6.66
CA ALA A 165 9.36 9.41 -6.33
C ALA A 165 10.74 8.78 -6.61
N MET A 166 10.96 7.54 -6.16
CA MET A 166 12.20 6.79 -6.46
C MET A 166 12.38 6.56 -7.96
N ARG A 167 11.30 6.22 -8.69
CA ARG A 167 11.33 6.10 -10.16
C ARG A 167 11.68 7.41 -10.84
N LEU A 168 11.11 8.52 -10.39
CA LEU A 168 11.40 9.85 -10.90
C LEU A 168 12.87 10.20 -10.70
N VAL A 169 13.43 10.01 -9.51
CA VAL A 169 14.86 10.24 -9.22
C VAL A 169 15.74 9.39 -10.15
N ALA A 170 15.41 8.11 -10.36
CA ALA A 170 16.15 7.24 -11.26
C ALA A 170 16.08 7.70 -12.73
N ARG A 171 14.91 8.18 -13.19
CA ARG A 171 14.75 8.73 -14.55
C ARG A 171 15.48 10.07 -14.72
N ILE A 172 15.45 10.94 -13.71
CA ILE A 172 16.22 12.19 -13.69
C ILE A 172 17.71 11.89 -13.84
N ARG A 173 18.23 10.91 -13.12
CA ARG A 173 19.63 10.47 -13.26
C ARG A 173 19.94 10.00 -14.67
N ALA A 174 19.07 9.16 -15.25
CA ALA A 174 19.29 8.61 -16.58
C ALA A 174 19.28 9.68 -17.69
N GLU A 175 18.35 10.64 -17.64
CA GLU A 175 18.16 11.64 -18.69
C GLU A 175 19.04 12.90 -18.50
N LEU A 176 19.24 13.33 -17.27
CA LEU A 176 19.96 14.57 -16.94
C LEU A 176 21.36 14.34 -16.37
N GLY A 177 21.72 13.11 -16.01
CA GLY A 177 23.02 12.81 -15.41
C GLY A 177 23.23 13.43 -14.04
N VAL A 178 22.15 13.67 -13.29
CA VAL A 178 22.20 14.30 -11.95
C VAL A 178 21.59 13.37 -10.91
N GLU A 179 22.30 13.15 -9.80
CA GLU A 179 21.77 12.43 -8.65
C GLU A 179 20.98 13.40 -7.76
N VAL A 180 19.67 13.22 -7.67
CA VAL A 180 18.79 14.03 -6.81
C VAL A 180 18.48 13.24 -5.54
N PRO A 181 18.97 13.65 -4.36
CA PRO A 181 18.59 13.01 -3.10
C PRO A 181 17.07 13.09 -2.93
N ILE A 182 16.42 11.99 -2.56
CA ILE A 182 14.95 11.96 -2.47
C ILE A 182 14.39 13.02 -1.51
N ARG A 183 15.13 13.41 -0.47
CA ARG A 183 14.76 14.52 0.42
C ARG A 183 14.50 15.81 -0.35
N VAL A 184 15.30 16.11 -1.37
CA VAL A 184 15.11 17.31 -2.22
C VAL A 184 13.76 17.28 -2.90
N LEU A 185 13.33 16.13 -3.44
CA LEU A 185 11.99 15.99 -4.03
C LEU A 185 10.87 16.21 -3.00
N PHE A 186 11.08 15.89 -1.72
CA PHE A 186 10.11 16.19 -0.65
C PHE A 186 10.13 17.66 -0.23
N ASP A 187 11.29 18.31 -0.23
CA ASP A 187 11.44 19.71 0.18
C ASP A 187 11.04 20.68 -0.95
N THR A 188 11.27 20.30 -2.21
CA THR A 188 10.91 21.05 -3.41
C THR A 188 10.14 20.15 -4.38
N PRO A 189 8.85 19.86 -4.12
CA PRO A 189 8.08 18.85 -4.85
C PRO A 189 7.58 19.32 -6.22
N THR A 190 8.12 20.40 -6.80
CA THR A 190 7.68 20.95 -8.08
C THR A 190 8.81 20.88 -9.10
N VAL A 191 8.47 20.90 -10.39
CA VAL A 191 9.46 20.93 -11.48
C VAL A 191 10.33 22.19 -11.36
N ALA A 192 9.74 23.35 -11.08
CA ALA A 192 10.49 24.60 -10.90
C ALA A 192 11.49 24.51 -9.74
N GLY A 193 11.06 23.99 -8.58
CA GLY A 193 11.91 23.84 -7.42
C GLY A 193 13.07 22.86 -7.63
N LEU A 194 12.80 21.73 -8.31
CA LEU A 194 13.85 20.79 -8.69
C LEU A 194 14.81 21.36 -9.73
N ALA A 195 14.31 22.09 -10.73
CA ALA A 195 15.16 22.72 -11.74
C ALA A 195 16.11 23.74 -11.12
N GLU A 196 15.61 24.56 -10.18
CA GLU A 196 16.42 25.52 -9.43
C GLU A 196 17.48 24.81 -8.57
N TRP A 197 17.10 23.73 -7.88
CA TRP A 197 18.06 22.93 -7.11
C TRP A 197 19.15 22.33 -8.01
N ILE A 198 18.78 21.71 -9.14
CA ILE A 198 19.72 21.10 -10.08
C ILE A 198 20.66 22.16 -10.67
N GLY A 199 20.15 23.32 -11.05
CA GLY A 199 20.94 24.42 -11.60
C GLY A 199 21.93 25.05 -10.62
N ALA A 200 21.69 24.89 -9.31
CA ALA A 200 22.58 25.37 -8.25
C ALA A 200 23.69 24.36 -7.87
N GLN A 201 23.63 23.11 -8.35
CA GLN A 201 24.63 22.10 -8.04
C GLN A 201 25.78 22.12 -9.05
N ASP A 202 27.00 22.44 -8.61
CA ASP A 202 28.22 22.22 -9.38
C ASP A 202 28.52 20.72 -9.45
N GLY A 203 28.17 20.08 -10.57
CA GLY A 203 28.78 18.84 -11.08
C GLY A 203 28.91 17.66 -10.09
N HIS A 204 27.87 17.35 -9.31
CA HIS A 204 27.93 16.22 -8.39
C HIS A 204 27.97 14.85 -9.08
N ARG A 205 28.74 13.93 -8.47
CA ARG A 205 29.08 12.58 -8.95
C ARG A 205 27.85 11.80 -9.42
N VAL A 206 27.88 11.43 -10.70
CA VAL A 206 26.96 10.47 -11.31
C VAL A 206 27.25 9.09 -10.72
N ARG A 207 26.28 8.49 -10.03
CA ARG A 207 26.33 7.04 -9.73
C ARG A 207 26.43 6.31 -11.08
N ALA A 208 27.44 5.45 -11.24
CA ALA A 208 27.67 4.76 -12.53
C ALA A 208 26.39 4.05 -12.99
N ALA A 209 26.01 4.24 -14.26
CA ALA A 209 24.81 3.61 -14.82
C ALA A 209 24.95 2.08 -14.81
N LEU A 210 23.84 1.38 -14.56
CA LEU A 210 23.81 -0.07 -14.65
C LEU A 210 23.97 -0.52 -16.11
N THR A 211 25.06 -1.22 -16.38
CA THR A 211 25.42 -1.77 -17.69
C THR A 211 25.77 -3.25 -17.59
N PRO A 212 25.81 -4.01 -18.69
CA PRO A 212 26.29 -5.40 -18.67
C PRO A 212 27.67 -5.52 -18.03
N GLN A 213 27.81 -6.46 -17.08
CA GLN A 213 29.00 -6.59 -16.25
C GLN A 213 29.90 -7.75 -16.73
N ARG A 214 31.20 -7.64 -16.44
CA ARG A 214 32.11 -8.77 -16.65
C ARG A 214 31.88 -9.82 -15.57
N ARG A 215 31.33 -10.98 -15.96
CA ARG A 215 30.96 -12.05 -15.02
C ARG A 215 32.18 -12.86 -14.57
N PRO A 216 32.45 -12.99 -13.25
CA PRO A 216 33.43 -13.94 -12.73
C PRO A 216 32.91 -15.38 -12.86
N ALA A 217 33.79 -16.37 -12.64
CA ALA A 217 33.40 -17.78 -12.68
C ALA A 217 32.34 -18.14 -11.61
N GLN A 218 32.43 -17.51 -10.44
CA GLN A 218 31.45 -17.61 -9.37
C GLN A 218 30.86 -16.22 -9.14
N ILE A 219 29.62 -16.03 -9.61
CA ILE A 219 28.89 -14.77 -9.42
C ILE A 219 28.41 -14.74 -7.96
N PRO A 220 28.76 -13.74 -7.15
CA PRO A 220 28.30 -13.68 -5.76
C PRO A 220 26.77 -13.52 -5.71
N LEU A 221 26.14 -13.86 -4.58
CA LEU A 221 24.75 -13.47 -4.33
C LEU A 221 24.67 -11.96 -4.12
N SER A 222 23.56 -11.35 -4.53
CA SER A 222 23.22 -10.01 -4.07
C SER A 222 22.99 -10.03 -2.56
N PHE A 223 23.06 -8.86 -1.92
CA PHE A 223 22.80 -8.75 -0.49
C PHE A 223 21.41 -9.31 -0.10
N ALA A 224 20.40 -8.97 -0.89
CA ALA A 224 19.04 -9.50 -0.70
C ALA A 224 18.98 -11.02 -0.89
N GLN A 225 19.65 -11.60 -1.90
CA GLN A 225 19.67 -13.06 -2.05
C GLN A 225 20.40 -13.76 -0.90
N ARG A 226 21.48 -13.17 -0.40
CA ARG A 226 22.26 -13.74 0.72
C ARG A 226 21.39 -13.93 1.96
N ARG A 227 20.45 -13.01 2.23
CA ARG A 227 19.40 -13.18 3.25
C ARG A 227 18.64 -14.47 3.12
N LEU A 228 17.96 -14.63 1.98
CA LEU A 228 17.02 -15.72 1.80
C LEU A 228 17.74 -17.05 1.74
N TRP A 229 18.96 -17.06 1.21
CA TRP A 229 19.84 -18.22 1.30
C TRP A 229 20.22 -18.57 2.74
N PHE A 230 20.60 -17.56 3.56
CA PHE A 230 20.91 -17.80 4.98
C PHE A 230 19.69 -18.34 5.74
N LEU A 231 18.52 -17.77 5.53
CA LEU A 231 17.28 -18.25 6.16
C LEU A 231 16.93 -19.67 5.70
N ASP A 232 17.08 -20.01 4.42
CA ASP A 232 16.87 -21.37 3.89
C ASP A 232 17.84 -22.38 4.53
N VAL A 233 19.11 -22.01 4.73
CA VAL A 233 20.10 -22.85 5.40
C VAL A 233 19.83 -22.98 6.91
N TYR A 234 19.37 -21.91 7.55
CA TYR A 234 19.17 -21.85 9.00
C TYR A 234 17.86 -22.53 9.45
N GLU A 235 16.76 -22.26 8.74
CA GLU A 235 15.42 -22.77 9.05
C GLU A 235 15.11 -24.10 8.33
N GLY A 236 15.81 -24.36 7.23
CA GLY A 236 15.54 -25.44 6.28
C GLY A 236 14.51 -25.05 5.21
N PRO A 237 14.36 -25.86 4.14
CA PRO A 237 13.42 -25.58 3.06
C PRO A 237 11.98 -25.44 3.55
N SER A 238 11.36 -24.30 3.25
CA SER A 238 9.99 -23.96 3.66
C SER A 238 9.24 -23.21 2.56
N ALA A 239 7.92 -23.07 2.72
CA ALA A 239 7.09 -22.26 1.83
C ALA A 239 6.98 -20.79 2.27
N THR A 240 7.66 -20.41 3.35
CA THR A 240 7.56 -19.10 4.00
C THR A 240 7.86 -17.96 3.03
N TYR A 241 8.79 -18.18 2.09
CA TYR A 241 9.19 -17.20 1.08
C TYR A 241 8.75 -17.60 -0.33
N ASN A 242 7.64 -18.33 -0.47
CA ASN A 242 7.01 -18.51 -1.78
C ASN A 242 6.13 -17.32 -2.16
N ILE A 243 6.07 -17.04 -3.45
CA ILE A 243 5.14 -16.11 -4.10
C ILE A 243 4.22 -16.96 -4.99
N PRO A 244 3.11 -17.47 -4.45
CA PRO A 244 2.16 -18.27 -5.21
C PRO A 244 1.20 -17.39 -6.01
N LEU A 245 0.94 -17.79 -7.26
CA LEU A 245 -0.06 -17.21 -8.14
C LEU A 245 -0.94 -18.33 -8.68
N ALA A 246 -2.20 -18.36 -8.25
CA ALA A 246 -3.21 -19.28 -8.80
C ALA A 246 -4.15 -18.53 -9.74
N LEU A 247 -4.25 -18.99 -10.99
CA LEU A 247 -5.02 -18.37 -12.04
C LEU A 247 -6.05 -19.37 -12.57
N ARG A 248 -7.34 -19.12 -12.33
CA ARG A 248 -8.41 -19.81 -13.05
C ARG A 248 -8.45 -19.31 -14.48
N MET A 249 -8.34 -20.24 -15.42
CA MET A 249 -8.41 -20.02 -16.86
C MET A 249 -9.65 -20.70 -17.41
N THR A 250 -10.60 -19.89 -17.89
CA THR A 250 -11.84 -20.36 -18.51
C THR A 250 -11.79 -20.15 -20.02
N GLY A 251 -11.85 -21.25 -20.78
CA GLY A 251 -11.79 -21.25 -22.24
C GLY A 251 -10.91 -22.38 -22.81
N PRO A 252 -10.58 -22.35 -24.11
CA PRO A 252 -9.75 -23.35 -24.77
C PRO A 252 -8.27 -23.11 -24.47
N LEU A 253 -7.82 -23.51 -23.27
CA LEU A 253 -6.41 -23.41 -22.88
C LEU A 253 -5.57 -24.37 -23.73
N ASP A 254 -4.54 -23.84 -24.39
CA ASP A 254 -3.51 -24.63 -25.04
C ASP A 254 -2.36 -24.87 -24.05
N VAL A 255 -2.37 -26.05 -23.41
CA VAL A 255 -1.39 -26.42 -22.37
C VAL A 255 0.02 -26.53 -22.96
N ALA A 256 0.16 -26.93 -24.22
CA ALA A 256 1.45 -27.03 -24.87
C ALA A 256 2.03 -25.64 -25.15
N ALA A 257 1.20 -24.72 -25.65
CA ALA A 257 1.60 -23.32 -25.84
C ALA A 257 1.93 -22.64 -24.50
N LEU A 258 1.16 -22.91 -23.44
CA LEU A 258 1.45 -22.41 -22.09
C LEU A 258 2.80 -22.95 -21.56
N THR A 259 3.06 -24.24 -21.73
CA THR A 259 4.32 -24.88 -21.31
C THR A 259 5.51 -24.25 -22.05
N ALA A 260 5.40 -24.07 -23.37
CA ALA A 260 6.43 -23.41 -24.17
C ALA A 260 6.64 -21.95 -23.73
N ALA A 261 5.56 -21.21 -23.49
CA ALA A 261 5.61 -19.82 -23.04
C ALA A 261 6.31 -19.66 -21.68
N ILE A 262 6.02 -20.54 -20.73
CA ILE A 262 6.74 -20.58 -19.44
C ILE A 262 8.24 -20.85 -19.67
N GLY A 263 8.57 -21.78 -20.56
CA GLY A 263 9.95 -22.05 -20.96
C GLY A 263 10.66 -20.81 -21.52
N ASP A 264 9.98 -20.03 -22.36
CA ASP A 264 10.52 -18.79 -22.92
C ASP A 264 10.79 -17.72 -21.86
N VAL A 265 9.87 -17.54 -20.91
CA VAL A 265 10.03 -16.60 -19.80
C VAL A 265 11.20 -17.01 -18.90
N VAL A 266 11.32 -18.29 -18.56
CA VAL A 266 12.44 -18.84 -17.79
C VAL A 266 13.77 -18.72 -18.55
N ALA A 267 13.76 -18.85 -19.88
CA ALA A 267 14.94 -18.64 -20.70
C ALA A 267 15.39 -17.17 -20.71
N ARG A 268 14.42 -16.24 -20.85
CA ARG A 268 14.61 -14.78 -20.92
C ARG A 268 15.18 -14.20 -19.63
N HIS A 269 14.67 -14.63 -18.46
CA HIS A 269 15.06 -14.11 -17.16
C HIS A 269 15.98 -15.09 -16.42
N GLU A 270 17.28 -14.78 -16.35
CA GLU A 270 18.29 -15.66 -15.73
C GLU A 270 17.97 -16.02 -14.28
N SER A 271 17.36 -15.10 -13.53
CA SER A 271 16.95 -15.28 -12.13
C SER A 271 16.03 -16.49 -11.92
N LEU A 272 15.13 -16.77 -12.86
CA LEU A 272 14.18 -17.89 -12.79
C LEU A 272 14.83 -19.26 -13.04
N ARG A 273 16.06 -19.29 -13.56
CA ARG A 273 16.86 -20.51 -13.80
C ARG A 273 18.19 -20.50 -13.06
N THR A 274 18.28 -19.74 -11.97
CA THR A 274 19.48 -19.67 -11.12
C THR A 274 19.30 -20.55 -9.90
N VAL A 275 20.30 -21.39 -9.60
CA VAL A 275 20.41 -22.14 -8.34
C VAL A 275 21.54 -21.56 -7.48
N PHE A 276 21.52 -21.85 -6.18
CA PHE A 276 22.36 -21.20 -5.16
C PHE A 276 23.18 -22.22 -4.35
N PRO A 277 24.09 -22.98 -4.98
CA PRO A 277 24.98 -23.89 -4.27
C PRO A 277 25.99 -23.11 -3.43
N ALA A 278 26.61 -23.78 -2.46
CA ALA A 278 27.72 -23.25 -1.69
C ALA A 278 28.98 -24.10 -1.84
N VAL A 279 30.13 -23.45 -1.92
CA VAL A 279 31.46 -24.07 -1.87
C VAL A 279 32.16 -23.51 -0.64
N ASP A 280 32.62 -24.39 0.25
CA ASP A 280 33.26 -24.00 1.52
C ASP A 280 32.40 -23.03 2.37
N GLY A 281 31.08 -23.18 2.32
CA GLY A 281 30.12 -22.34 3.05
C GLY A 281 29.81 -20.99 2.39
N VAL A 282 30.39 -20.68 1.23
CA VAL A 282 30.15 -19.44 0.49
C VAL A 282 29.18 -19.71 -0.67
N PRO A 283 27.98 -19.09 -0.69
CA PRO A 283 27.03 -19.26 -1.78
C PRO A 283 27.40 -18.43 -3.01
N TRP A 284 27.01 -18.92 -4.18
CA TRP A 284 27.15 -18.20 -5.45
C TRP A 284 25.95 -18.47 -6.38
N GLN A 285 25.71 -17.57 -7.33
CA GLN A 285 24.65 -17.70 -8.33
C GLN A 285 25.12 -18.60 -9.47
N GLN A 286 24.54 -19.80 -9.56
CA GLN A 286 24.75 -20.71 -10.67
C GLN A 286 23.58 -20.60 -11.66
N ILE A 287 23.79 -19.80 -12.71
CA ILE A 287 22.82 -19.63 -13.79
C ILE A 287 22.87 -20.87 -14.68
N LEU A 288 21.79 -21.65 -14.71
CA LEU A 288 21.68 -22.85 -15.55
C LEU A 288 21.36 -22.47 -17.00
N PRO A 289 21.78 -23.23 -18.02
CA PRO A 289 21.35 -22.99 -19.40
C PRO A 289 19.82 -23.09 -19.50
N PRO A 290 19.19 -22.47 -20.52
CA PRO A 290 17.76 -22.66 -20.76
C PRO A 290 17.43 -24.16 -20.95
N THR A 291 16.62 -24.72 -20.06
CA THR A 291 16.16 -26.10 -20.11
C THR A 291 14.64 -26.16 -20.23
N ALA A 292 14.10 -27.25 -20.76
CA ALA A 292 12.66 -27.47 -20.81
C ALA A 292 12.08 -27.45 -19.38
N VAL A 293 11.09 -26.59 -19.15
CA VAL A 293 10.35 -26.50 -17.89
C VAL A 293 9.24 -27.55 -17.90
N SER A 294 9.15 -28.36 -16.85
CA SER A 294 8.05 -29.32 -16.70
C SER A 294 6.82 -28.62 -16.15
N VAL A 295 5.69 -28.75 -16.84
CA VAL A 295 4.38 -28.23 -16.42
C VAL A 295 3.39 -29.39 -16.39
N PRO A 296 3.35 -30.17 -15.29
CA PRO A 296 2.43 -31.29 -15.18
C PRO A 296 0.98 -30.82 -15.24
N LEU A 297 0.14 -31.63 -15.88
CA LEU A 297 -1.30 -31.49 -15.87
C LEU A 297 -1.92 -32.60 -15.03
N SER A 298 -2.73 -32.24 -14.04
CA SER A 298 -3.46 -33.17 -13.18
C SER A 298 -4.96 -32.84 -13.18
N ARG A 299 -5.81 -33.87 -13.26
CA ARG A 299 -7.27 -33.69 -13.14
C ARG A 299 -7.66 -33.64 -11.67
N VAL A 300 -8.48 -32.67 -11.30
CA VAL A 300 -8.96 -32.48 -9.92
C VAL A 300 -10.46 -32.23 -9.91
N SER A 301 -11.16 -32.78 -8.92
CA SER A 301 -12.55 -32.38 -8.68
C SER A 301 -12.62 -30.98 -8.05
N GLY A 302 -13.78 -30.32 -8.14
CA GLY A 302 -13.99 -29.02 -7.49
C GLY A 302 -13.78 -29.05 -5.97
N ALA A 303 -14.02 -30.20 -5.31
CA ALA A 303 -13.79 -30.39 -3.88
C ALA A 303 -12.29 -30.49 -3.52
N GLU A 304 -11.46 -31.00 -4.43
CA GLU A 304 -10.01 -31.19 -4.21
C GLU A 304 -9.19 -29.97 -4.61
N LEU A 305 -9.77 -29.07 -5.42
CA LEU A 305 -9.09 -27.93 -6.03
C LEU A 305 -8.37 -27.05 -5.00
N ALA A 306 -9.05 -26.63 -3.94
CA ALA A 306 -8.46 -25.77 -2.92
C ALA A 306 -7.25 -26.43 -2.22
N GLY A 307 -7.35 -27.72 -1.95
CA GLY A 307 -6.24 -28.50 -1.38
C GLY A 307 -5.08 -28.66 -2.36
N ALA A 308 -5.35 -28.84 -3.66
CA ALA A 308 -4.32 -28.90 -4.70
C ALA A 308 -3.58 -27.57 -4.86
N ILE A 309 -4.30 -26.44 -4.90
CA ILE A 309 -3.70 -25.10 -4.93
C ILE A 309 -2.79 -24.88 -3.72
N THR A 310 -3.28 -25.23 -2.52
CA THR A 310 -2.51 -25.06 -1.27
C THR A 310 -1.24 -25.91 -1.28
N ARG A 311 -1.30 -27.17 -1.72
CA ARG A 311 -0.12 -28.04 -1.83
C ARG A 311 0.92 -27.47 -2.80
N ALA A 312 0.50 -26.98 -3.95
CA ALA A 312 1.40 -26.37 -4.92
C ALA A 312 2.03 -25.07 -4.38
N ALA A 313 1.25 -24.23 -3.68
CA ALA A 313 1.75 -23.03 -3.00
C ALA A 313 2.75 -23.34 -1.86
N GLN A 314 2.61 -24.52 -1.23
CA GLN A 314 3.46 -25.00 -0.14
C GLN A 314 4.71 -25.77 -0.59
N HIS A 315 5.04 -25.77 -1.89
CA HIS A 315 6.26 -26.41 -2.39
C HIS A 315 7.50 -25.89 -1.64
N ARG A 316 8.41 -26.79 -1.28
CA ARG A 316 9.65 -26.43 -0.58
C ARG A 316 10.79 -26.53 -1.57
N PHE A 317 11.29 -25.38 -2.01
CA PHE A 317 12.37 -25.32 -3.00
C PHE A 317 13.70 -25.76 -2.39
N ALA A 318 14.43 -26.63 -3.09
CA ALA A 318 15.81 -26.95 -2.75
C ALA A 318 16.76 -25.99 -3.47
N LEU A 319 16.97 -24.77 -2.93
CA LEU A 319 17.62 -23.66 -3.63
C LEU A 319 19.02 -23.98 -4.19
N GLY A 320 19.77 -24.92 -3.58
CA GLY A 320 21.08 -25.34 -4.07
C GLY A 320 21.08 -26.19 -5.35
N SER A 321 19.93 -26.76 -5.73
CA SER A 321 19.85 -27.72 -6.85
C SER A 321 18.57 -27.62 -7.70
N GLU A 322 17.58 -26.86 -7.26
CA GLU A 322 16.28 -26.68 -7.90
C GLU A 322 16.09 -25.21 -8.29
N ILE A 323 15.64 -24.97 -9.53
CA ILE A 323 15.31 -23.62 -9.98
C ILE A 323 14.12 -23.06 -9.18
N PRO A 324 14.10 -21.75 -8.87
CA PRO A 324 13.14 -21.14 -7.93
C PRO A 324 11.76 -20.87 -8.55
N ILE A 325 11.30 -21.73 -9.45
CA ILE A 325 10.00 -21.65 -10.13
C ILE A 325 9.41 -23.04 -10.36
N ARG A 326 8.12 -23.20 -10.05
CA ARG A 326 7.32 -24.37 -10.41
C ARG A 326 5.96 -23.96 -10.93
N VAL A 327 5.45 -24.73 -11.89
CA VAL A 327 4.12 -24.54 -12.46
C VAL A 327 3.40 -25.86 -12.53
N GLU A 328 2.13 -25.89 -12.14
CA GLU A 328 1.22 -27.01 -12.35
C GLU A 328 -0.09 -26.53 -12.97
N VAL A 329 -0.69 -27.36 -13.83
CA VAL A 329 -2.02 -27.14 -14.41
C VAL A 329 -3.00 -28.13 -13.79
N LEU A 330 -4.03 -27.60 -13.13
CA LEU A 330 -5.11 -28.37 -12.54
C LEU A 330 -6.33 -28.32 -13.48
N GLU A 331 -6.65 -29.42 -14.15
CA GLU A 331 -7.83 -29.54 -15.01
C GLU A 331 -9.07 -29.84 -14.15
N VAL A 332 -9.99 -28.86 -14.04
CA VAL A 332 -11.27 -29.00 -13.34
C VAL A 332 -12.35 -29.52 -14.31
N SER A 333 -12.30 -29.05 -15.55
CA SER A 333 -13.12 -29.55 -16.66
C SER A 333 -12.41 -29.27 -18.00
N ALA A 334 -12.96 -29.76 -19.11
CA ALA A 334 -12.40 -29.52 -20.45
C ALA A 334 -12.29 -28.02 -20.84
N ARG A 335 -12.94 -27.11 -20.11
CA ARG A 335 -12.90 -25.66 -20.35
C ARG A 335 -12.46 -24.84 -19.14
N GLU A 336 -12.15 -25.48 -18.03
CA GLU A 336 -11.75 -24.80 -16.80
C GLU A 336 -10.49 -25.45 -16.26
N HIS A 337 -9.43 -24.64 -16.19
CA HIS A 337 -8.14 -25.03 -15.65
C HIS A 337 -7.73 -24.04 -14.57
N VAL A 338 -6.93 -24.48 -13.61
CA VAL A 338 -6.25 -23.58 -12.68
C VAL A 338 -4.75 -23.77 -12.85
N VAL A 339 -4.05 -22.72 -13.26
CA VAL A 339 -2.59 -22.70 -13.35
C VAL A 339 -2.06 -22.18 -12.03
N VAL A 340 -1.27 -22.98 -11.34
CA VAL A 340 -0.61 -22.59 -10.09
C VAL A 340 0.88 -22.42 -10.36
N LEU A 341 1.36 -21.19 -10.25
CA LEU A 341 2.75 -20.80 -10.35
C LEU A 341 3.28 -20.50 -8.95
N ALA A 342 4.29 -21.23 -8.49
CA ALA A 342 5.01 -20.91 -7.26
C ALA A 342 6.42 -20.43 -7.64
N VAL A 343 6.77 -19.21 -7.23
CA VAL A 343 8.12 -18.65 -7.40
C VAL A 343 8.73 -18.41 -6.02
N HIS A 344 9.98 -18.79 -5.80
CA HIS A 344 10.66 -18.45 -4.54
C HIS A 344 11.11 -16.98 -4.56
N HIS A 345 10.95 -16.28 -3.44
CA HIS A 345 11.23 -14.83 -3.32
C HIS A 345 12.70 -14.47 -3.59
N ILE A 346 13.62 -15.45 -3.62
CA ILE A 346 15.03 -15.26 -3.99
C ILE A 346 15.24 -14.91 -5.47
N ALA A 347 14.26 -15.21 -6.33
CA ALA A 347 14.33 -14.95 -7.76
C ALA A 347 13.34 -13.88 -8.24
N ALA A 348 12.37 -13.50 -7.42
CA ALA A 348 11.35 -12.52 -7.78
C ALA A 348 10.87 -11.76 -6.54
N ASP A 349 10.36 -10.55 -6.76
CA ASP A 349 9.67 -9.74 -5.78
C ASP A 349 8.30 -9.26 -6.30
N GLY A 350 7.55 -8.52 -5.48
CA GLY A 350 6.23 -8.03 -5.89
C GLY A 350 6.25 -7.17 -7.15
N ALA A 351 7.34 -6.42 -7.41
CA ALA A 351 7.49 -5.63 -8.64
C ALA A 351 7.78 -6.52 -9.87
N SER A 352 8.33 -7.72 -9.67
CA SER A 352 8.60 -8.70 -10.73
C SER A 352 7.33 -9.35 -11.29
N LEU A 353 6.19 -9.26 -10.59
CA LEU A 353 4.93 -9.89 -11.04
C LEU A 353 4.35 -9.26 -12.30
N VAL A 354 4.57 -7.95 -12.51
CA VAL A 354 4.12 -7.25 -13.73
C VAL A 354 4.88 -7.72 -14.98
N PRO A 355 6.23 -7.65 -15.05
CA PRO A 355 6.96 -8.15 -16.21
C PRO A 355 6.76 -9.66 -16.42
N LEU A 356 6.62 -10.45 -15.34
CA LEU A 356 6.27 -11.87 -15.43
C LEU A 356 4.94 -12.10 -16.15
N ALA A 357 3.89 -11.35 -15.78
CA ALA A 357 2.58 -11.44 -16.41
C ALA A 357 2.60 -10.99 -17.88
N GLN A 358 3.29 -9.87 -18.17
CA GLN A 358 3.43 -9.32 -19.52
C GLN A 358 4.15 -10.29 -20.45
N ASP A 359 5.32 -10.78 -20.04
CA ASP A 359 6.10 -11.72 -20.83
C ASP A 359 5.34 -13.04 -21.01
N LEU A 360 4.69 -13.57 -19.97
CA LEU A 360 3.88 -14.79 -20.13
C LEU A 360 2.75 -14.61 -21.15
N ALA A 361 2.07 -13.46 -21.15
CA ALA A 361 1.01 -13.17 -22.11
C ALA A 361 1.54 -13.06 -23.55
N THR A 362 2.64 -12.33 -23.75
CA THR A 362 3.29 -12.21 -25.07
C THR A 362 3.76 -13.57 -25.58
N ALA A 363 4.42 -14.37 -24.72
CA ALA A 363 4.93 -15.67 -25.11
C ALA A 363 3.80 -16.66 -25.42
N TYR A 364 2.74 -16.69 -24.61
CA TYR A 364 1.59 -17.56 -24.87
C TYR A 364 0.89 -17.21 -26.19
N ALA A 365 0.73 -15.91 -26.50
CA ALA A 365 0.14 -15.48 -27.76
C ALA A 365 0.97 -15.92 -28.97
N ALA A 366 2.30 -15.76 -28.92
CA ALA A 366 3.22 -16.18 -29.98
C ALA A 366 3.21 -17.71 -30.15
N ARG A 367 3.35 -18.45 -29.05
CA ARG A 367 3.37 -19.93 -29.09
C ARG A 367 2.06 -20.53 -29.58
N ARG A 368 0.92 -19.92 -29.25
CA ARG A 368 -0.39 -20.31 -29.77
C ARG A 368 -0.52 -20.05 -31.28
N ALA A 369 0.21 -19.07 -31.82
CA ALA A 369 0.32 -18.83 -33.26
C ALA A 369 1.37 -19.71 -33.96
N GLY A 370 2.14 -20.52 -33.22
CA GLY A 370 3.25 -21.32 -33.74
C GLY A 370 4.53 -20.52 -33.97
N GLU A 371 4.66 -19.35 -33.35
CA GLU A 371 5.79 -18.43 -33.48
C GLU A 371 6.64 -18.39 -32.19
N GLU A 372 7.84 -17.80 -32.28
CA GLU A 372 8.65 -17.45 -31.11
C GLU A 372 8.28 -16.05 -30.59
N PRO A 373 8.41 -15.78 -29.28
CA PRO A 373 8.10 -14.46 -28.74
C PRO A 373 9.04 -13.36 -29.30
N GLY A 374 8.47 -12.30 -29.87
CA GLY A 374 9.21 -11.21 -30.53
C GLY A 374 9.73 -10.12 -29.58
N TRP A 375 10.37 -10.48 -28.48
CA TRP A 375 10.88 -9.50 -27.51
C TRP A 375 12.20 -8.86 -27.93
N SER A 376 12.44 -7.63 -27.47
CA SER A 376 13.78 -7.07 -27.36
C SER A 376 14.59 -7.80 -26.29
N ALA A 377 15.90 -7.92 -26.49
CA ALA A 377 16.80 -8.40 -25.43
C ALA A 377 16.77 -7.43 -24.24
N LEU A 378 16.77 -7.98 -23.02
CA LEU A 378 16.90 -7.17 -21.81
C LEU A 378 18.26 -6.47 -21.81
N ALA A 379 18.28 -5.20 -21.41
CA ALA A 379 19.51 -4.40 -21.40
C ALA A 379 20.58 -4.94 -20.44
N VAL A 380 20.13 -5.55 -19.34
CA VAL A 380 20.95 -6.18 -18.30
C VAL A 380 20.21 -7.39 -17.71
N GLN A 381 20.92 -8.24 -16.98
CA GLN A 381 20.36 -9.34 -16.19
C GLN A 381 20.61 -9.13 -14.69
N TYR A 382 19.96 -9.94 -13.86
CA TYR A 382 20.08 -9.82 -12.40
C TYR A 382 21.52 -10.00 -11.88
N ALA A 383 22.33 -10.83 -12.56
CA ALA A 383 23.74 -10.97 -12.25
C ALA A 383 24.52 -9.66 -12.47
N ASP A 384 24.17 -8.88 -13.50
CA ASP A 384 24.79 -7.60 -13.78
C ASP A 384 24.45 -6.59 -12.68
N TYR A 385 23.18 -6.56 -12.23
CA TYR A 385 22.77 -5.79 -11.04
C TYR A 385 23.58 -6.17 -9.80
N THR A 386 23.79 -7.47 -9.57
CA THR A 386 24.52 -7.94 -8.39
C THR A 386 25.97 -7.45 -8.38
N LEU A 387 26.66 -7.55 -9.52
CA LEU A 387 28.05 -7.12 -9.66
C LEU A 387 28.18 -5.60 -9.56
N TRP A 388 27.29 -4.86 -10.25
CA TRP A 388 27.21 -3.41 -10.20
C TRP A 388 26.93 -2.88 -8.79
N GLN A 389 26.02 -3.51 -8.05
CA GLN A 389 25.70 -3.14 -6.68
C GLN A 389 26.93 -3.27 -5.78
N ASN A 390 27.65 -4.38 -5.87
CA ASN A 390 28.87 -4.60 -5.08
C ASN A 390 29.96 -3.57 -5.41
N GLU A 391 30.13 -3.21 -6.69
CA GLU A 391 31.12 -2.22 -7.10
C GLU A 391 30.81 -0.82 -6.55
N ILE A 392 29.56 -0.36 -6.69
CA ILE A 392 29.19 1.00 -6.25
C ILE A 392 29.19 1.14 -4.74
N LEU A 393 28.75 0.11 -4.04
CA LEU A 393 28.68 0.14 -2.58
C LEU A 393 30.06 0.10 -1.94
N GLY A 394 31.04 -0.49 -2.63
CA GLY A 394 32.43 -0.57 -2.19
C GLY A 394 32.63 -1.59 -1.07
N ASP A 395 33.81 -1.56 -0.46
CA ASP A 395 34.18 -2.47 0.62
C ASP A 395 33.69 -1.94 1.97
N GLU A 396 33.05 -2.78 2.77
CA GLU A 396 32.63 -2.43 4.13
C GLU A 396 33.79 -2.13 5.08
N HIS A 397 35.00 -2.60 4.78
CA HIS A 397 36.21 -2.31 5.55
C HIS A 397 36.87 -0.99 5.17
N ASP A 398 36.41 -0.35 4.09
CA ASP A 398 36.81 1.00 3.71
C ASP A 398 35.81 2.00 4.32
N PRO A 399 36.21 2.80 5.34
CA PRO A 399 35.31 3.76 5.99
C PRO A 399 34.75 4.82 5.04
N ASP A 400 35.42 5.08 3.92
CA ASP A 400 35.00 6.06 2.92
C ASP A 400 34.02 5.47 1.90
N SER A 401 33.73 4.16 1.95
CA SER A 401 32.78 3.50 1.06
C SER A 401 31.32 3.85 1.38
N VAL A 402 30.46 3.73 0.37
CA VAL A 402 29.02 4.00 0.52
C VAL A 402 28.39 3.01 1.50
N VAL A 403 28.75 1.73 1.43
CA VAL A 403 28.19 0.71 2.32
C VAL A 403 28.60 0.94 3.77
N ALA A 404 29.86 1.29 4.04
CA ALA A 404 30.33 1.56 5.40
C ALA A 404 29.57 2.73 6.03
N GLN A 405 29.37 3.83 5.28
CA GLN A 405 28.61 4.99 5.75
C GLN A 405 27.13 4.67 6.00
N GLN A 406 26.49 3.90 5.12
CA GLN A 406 25.09 3.51 5.33
C GLN A 406 24.94 2.55 6.52
N LEU A 407 25.85 1.58 6.67
CA LEU A 407 25.87 0.67 7.83
C LEU A 407 26.08 1.44 9.14
N GLU A 408 26.95 2.47 9.15
CA GLU A 408 27.18 3.31 10.33
C GLU A 408 25.93 4.09 10.74
N TYR A 409 25.21 4.67 9.79
CA TYR A 409 23.93 5.33 10.06
C TYR A 409 22.96 4.37 10.76
N TRP A 410 22.75 3.18 10.18
CA TRP A 410 21.81 2.21 10.74
C TRP A 410 22.25 1.67 12.09
N ARG A 411 23.56 1.48 12.29
CA ARG A 411 24.13 1.12 13.58
C ARG A 411 23.78 2.16 14.64
N ALA A 412 24.00 3.45 14.34
CA ALA A 412 23.67 4.54 15.25
C ALA A 412 22.16 4.62 15.52
N GLU A 413 21.33 4.49 14.49
CA GLU A 413 19.86 4.57 14.57
C GLU A 413 19.26 3.43 15.41
N LEU A 414 19.77 2.22 15.26
CA LEU A 414 19.23 1.01 15.90
C LEU A 414 19.95 0.62 17.19
N THR A 415 20.99 1.37 17.59
CA THR A 415 21.66 1.14 18.88
C THR A 415 20.65 1.34 20.03
N GLY A 416 20.52 0.32 20.87
CA GLY A 416 19.60 0.33 22.01
C GLY A 416 18.13 0.16 21.63
N ALA A 417 17.81 -0.25 20.40
CA ALA A 417 16.46 -0.65 20.02
C ALA A 417 15.98 -1.82 20.91
N PRO A 418 14.67 -1.94 21.18
CA PRO A 418 14.13 -3.05 21.94
C PRO A 418 14.46 -4.39 21.27
N GLU A 419 14.87 -5.39 22.05
CA GLU A 419 15.11 -6.74 21.53
C GLU A 419 13.81 -7.38 20.98
N GLN A 420 12.68 -7.03 21.61
CA GLN A 420 11.36 -7.52 21.24
C GLN A 420 10.30 -6.45 21.54
N VAL A 421 9.42 -6.22 20.57
CA VAL A 421 8.15 -5.50 20.74
C VAL A 421 7.19 -6.42 21.50
N GLU A 422 6.78 -6.00 22.70
CA GLU A 422 5.82 -6.76 23.50
C GLU A 422 4.39 -6.61 22.92
N LEU A 423 3.75 -7.73 22.61
CA LEU A 423 2.39 -7.77 22.07
C LEU A 423 1.50 -8.57 23.03
N PRO A 424 0.22 -8.20 23.18
CA PRO A 424 -0.73 -8.94 24.01
C PRO A 424 -1.13 -10.24 23.30
N CYS A 425 -0.24 -11.23 23.36
CA CYS A 425 -0.43 -12.54 22.75
C CYS A 425 -1.41 -13.37 23.59
N ASP A 426 -2.25 -14.16 22.93
CA ASP A 426 -3.20 -15.07 23.61
C ASP A 426 -2.47 -16.27 24.23
N ARG A 427 -1.26 -16.57 23.75
CA ARG A 427 -0.43 -17.71 24.14
C ARG A 427 1.02 -17.29 24.37
N ALA A 428 1.71 -18.05 25.22
CA ALA A 428 3.13 -17.87 25.46
C ALA A 428 3.94 -18.16 24.20
N ARG A 429 4.96 -17.32 23.92
CA ARG A 429 5.85 -17.49 22.79
C ARG A 429 6.61 -18.83 22.87
N PRO A 430 6.65 -19.64 21.81
CA PRO A 430 7.41 -20.88 21.79
C PRO A 430 8.92 -20.58 21.64
N PRO A 431 9.81 -21.49 22.09
CA PRO A 431 11.25 -21.30 21.95
C PRO A 431 11.73 -21.33 20.48
N VAL A 432 10.94 -21.94 19.59
CA VAL A 432 11.19 -21.99 18.14
C VAL A 432 9.92 -21.56 17.42
N GLN A 433 10.05 -20.60 16.50
CA GLN A 433 8.95 -20.10 15.68
C GLN A 433 8.41 -21.22 14.78
N SER A 434 7.09 -21.40 14.76
CA SER A 434 6.43 -22.43 13.94
C SER A 434 6.26 -22.02 12.48
N PHE A 435 6.32 -20.70 12.21
CA PHE A 435 5.93 -20.05 10.96
C PHE A 435 4.50 -20.34 10.50
N ALA A 436 3.66 -20.98 11.31
CA ALA A 436 2.26 -21.22 10.96
C ALA A 436 1.47 -19.92 11.05
N GLY A 437 0.70 -19.61 10.00
CA GLY A 437 0.02 -18.33 9.88
C GLY A 437 -1.32 -18.38 9.19
N GLU A 438 -2.15 -17.41 9.54
CA GLU A 438 -3.45 -17.15 8.91
C GLU A 438 -3.61 -15.65 8.63
N HIS A 439 -4.64 -15.28 7.86
CA HIS A 439 -4.91 -13.91 7.44
C HIS A 439 -6.27 -13.43 7.94
N VAL A 440 -6.33 -12.23 8.50
CA VAL A 440 -7.56 -11.50 8.79
C VAL A 440 -7.73 -10.37 7.77
N PRO A 441 -8.76 -10.40 6.90
CA PRO A 441 -9.02 -9.30 5.98
C PRO A 441 -9.65 -8.12 6.71
N PHE A 442 -9.28 -6.91 6.30
CA PHE A 442 -9.93 -5.68 6.71
C PHE A 442 -9.93 -4.68 5.55
N SER A 443 -10.65 -3.57 5.68
CA SER A 443 -10.77 -2.60 4.59
C SER A 443 -10.90 -1.18 5.11
N ILE A 444 -10.08 -0.28 4.55
CA ILE A 444 -10.20 1.16 4.77
C ILE A 444 -11.23 1.68 3.77
N HIS A 445 -12.38 2.10 4.28
CA HIS A 445 -13.46 2.64 3.45
C HIS A 445 -13.04 3.93 2.73
N VAL A 446 -13.72 4.24 1.62
CA VAL A 446 -13.37 5.35 0.71
C VAL A 446 -13.20 6.69 1.43
N GLY A 447 -14.11 7.04 2.34
CA GLY A 447 -14.06 8.30 3.09
C GLY A 447 -12.80 8.42 3.95
N LEU A 448 -12.43 7.37 4.69
CA LEU A 448 -11.18 7.35 5.46
C LEU A 448 -9.95 7.37 4.55
N ARG A 449 -9.94 6.61 3.44
CA ARG A 449 -8.85 6.67 2.44
C ARG A 449 -8.61 8.10 1.95
N GLN A 450 -9.68 8.84 1.65
CA GLN A 450 -9.60 10.23 1.20
C GLN A 450 -9.09 11.17 2.31
N ARG A 451 -9.48 10.98 3.57
CA ARG A 451 -8.94 11.76 4.69
C ARG A 451 -7.47 11.48 4.92
N ILE A 452 -7.04 10.21 4.84
CA ILE A 452 -5.62 9.83 4.93
C ILE A 452 -4.81 10.49 3.81
N ALA A 453 -5.29 10.44 2.56
CA ALA A 453 -4.62 11.05 1.42
C ALA A 453 -4.52 12.58 1.56
N ARG A 454 -5.59 13.23 2.00
CA ARG A 454 -5.61 14.67 2.25
C ARG A 454 -4.62 15.06 3.34
N TRP A 455 -4.63 14.34 4.45
CA TRP A 455 -3.72 14.63 5.55
C TRP A 455 -2.26 14.40 5.17
N ALA A 456 -1.98 13.31 4.42
CA ALA A 456 -0.65 13.08 3.88
C ALA A 456 -0.17 14.28 3.04
N HIS A 457 -1.05 14.80 2.18
CA HIS A 457 -0.76 15.99 1.39
C HIS A 457 -0.51 17.24 2.24
N GLU A 458 -1.42 17.59 3.15
CA GLU A 458 -1.33 18.78 4.01
C GLU A 458 -0.08 18.78 4.92
N SER A 459 0.39 17.60 5.32
CA SER A 459 1.57 17.42 6.18
C SER A 459 2.87 17.24 5.41
N GLY A 460 2.87 17.26 4.07
CA GLY A 460 4.08 16.99 3.28
C GLY A 460 4.63 15.57 3.47
N THR A 461 3.74 14.60 3.71
CA THR A 461 4.05 13.19 3.96
C THR A 461 3.39 12.30 2.89
N THR A 462 3.61 10.99 2.99
CA THR A 462 2.91 10.00 2.14
C THR A 462 1.86 9.25 2.93
N MET A 463 0.87 8.65 2.25
CA MET A 463 -0.12 7.78 2.90
C MET A 463 0.55 6.66 3.71
N SER A 464 1.65 6.08 3.22
CA SER A 464 2.43 5.07 3.94
C SER A 464 2.92 5.60 5.29
N MET A 465 3.40 6.85 5.35
CA MET A 465 3.89 7.45 6.60
C MET A 465 2.76 7.63 7.61
N VAL A 466 1.58 8.09 7.15
CA VAL A 466 0.39 8.23 8.01
C VAL A 466 -0.06 6.88 8.56
N LEU A 467 -0.11 5.85 7.71
CA LEU A 467 -0.46 4.47 8.09
C LEU A 467 0.55 3.89 9.10
N GLN A 468 1.86 4.08 8.87
CA GLN A 468 2.92 3.65 9.79
C GLN A 468 2.85 4.37 11.14
N ALA A 469 2.61 5.68 11.15
CA ALA A 469 2.43 6.44 12.39
C ALA A 469 1.22 5.94 13.20
N ALA A 470 0.09 5.68 12.52
CA ALA A 470 -1.09 5.11 13.17
C ALA A 470 -0.83 3.68 13.70
N LEU A 471 -0.03 2.88 13.00
CA LEU A 471 0.38 1.56 13.47
C LEU A 471 1.26 1.66 14.73
N ALA A 472 2.20 2.59 14.78
CA ALA A 472 3.00 2.83 15.99
C ALA A 472 2.13 3.23 17.20
N VAL A 473 1.10 4.06 16.99
CA VAL A 473 0.10 4.39 18.02
C VAL A 473 -0.66 3.16 18.49
N LEU A 474 -1.06 2.28 17.57
CA LEU A 474 -1.71 1.02 17.93
C LEU A 474 -0.80 0.18 18.81
N LEU A 475 0.45 -0.04 18.39
CA LEU A 475 1.41 -0.87 19.12
C LEU A 475 1.66 -0.33 20.54
N ARG A 476 1.88 0.98 20.68
CA ARG A 476 1.98 1.64 21.99
C ARG A 476 0.77 1.30 22.87
N LYS A 477 -0.45 1.47 22.34
CA LYS A 477 -1.68 1.23 23.11
C LYS A 477 -1.97 -0.24 23.40
N LEU A 478 -1.36 -1.16 22.64
CA LEU A 478 -1.36 -2.59 22.94
C LEU A 478 -0.32 -2.98 23.99
N GLY A 479 0.48 -2.03 24.49
CA GLY A 479 1.46 -2.26 25.55
C GLY A 479 2.88 -2.54 25.05
N ALA A 480 3.19 -2.26 23.78
CA ALA A 480 4.52 -2.48 23.21
C ALA A 480 5.63 -1.55 23.77
N GLY A 481 5.28 -0.63 24.66
CA GLY A 481 6.20 0.36 25.22
C GLY A 481 6.26 1.65 24.42
N ASP A 482 7.28 2.46 24.73
CA ASP A 482 7.44 3.80 24.16
C ASP A 482 8.33 3.79 22.89
N ASP A 483 9.34 2.91 22.84
CA ASP A 483 10.27 2.75 21.71
C ASP A 483 9.80 1.59 20.82
N ILE A 484 9.30 1.93 19.62
CA ILE A 484 8.60 0.98 18.75
C ILE A 484 9.42 0.77 17.46
N THR A 485 9.67 -0.50 17.14
CA THR A 485 10.32 -0.92 15.88
C THR A 485 9.35 -1.64 14.96
N ILE A 486 9.24 -1.18 13.71
CA ILE A 486 8.38 -1.76 12.66
C ILE A 486 9.25 -2.04 11.43
N GLY A 487 9.21 -3.26 10.92
CA GLY A 487 9.87 -3.60 9.66
C GLY A 487 9.06 -3.13 8.45
N GLY A 488 9.73 -2.76 7.36
CA GLY A 488 9.05 -2.45 6.09
C GLY A 488 9.90 -2.80 4.88
N PRO A 489 9.29 -2.97 3.69
CA PRO A 489 10.02 -3.19 2.46
C PRO A 489 10.50 -1.87 1.86
N ILE A 490 11.64 -1.90 1.17
CA ILE A 490 12.08 -0.87 0.22
C ILE A 490 12.33 -1.57 -1.12
N ALA A 491 11.82 -1.00 -2.22
CA ALA A 491 11.78 -1.68 -3.52
C ALA A 491 13.16 -2.04 -4.11
N GLY A 492 14.23 -1.31 -3.76
CA GLY A 492 15.60 -1.57 -4.21
C GLY A 492 15.87 -1.43 -5.72
N ARG A 493 14.88 -1.04 -6.52
CA ARG A 493 15.01 -0.77 -7.95
C ARG A 493 15.41 0.68 -8.18
N THR A 494 16.67 1.00 -7.90
CA THR A 494 17.20 2.36 -7.95
C THR A 494 17.67 2.79 -9.34
N ASP A 495 17.66 1.89 -10.34
CA ASP A 495 18.04 2.16 -11.72
C ASP A 495 16.92 1.82 -12.72
N ALA A 496 16.76 2.64 -13.76
CA ALA A 496 15.71 2.47 -14.76
C ALA A 496 15.85 1.17 -15.55
N ALA A 497 17.07 0.68 -15.76
CA ALA A 497 17.33 -0.59 -16.46
C ALA A 497 16.74 -1.79 -15.73
N LEU A 498 16.41 -1.65 -14.43
CA LEU A 498 15.80 -2.70 -13.62
C LEU A 498 14.29 -2.82 -13.82
N GLY A 499 13.63 -1.90 -14.53
CA GLY A 499 12.16 -1.85 -14.61
C GLY A 499 11.53 -3.15 -15.15
N GLU A 500 12.15 -3.77 -16.15
CA GLU A 500 11.63 -4.97 -16.83
C GLU A 500 12.18 -6.29 -16.27
N LEU A 501 13.12 -6.24 -15.32
CA LEU A 501 13.79 -7.45 -14.81
C LEU A 501 12.93 -8.18 -13.78
N ILE A 502 12.88 -9.51 -13.91
CA ILE A 502 12.46 -10.40 -12.82
C ILE A 502 13.67 -10.67 -11.92
N GLY A 503 13.54 -10.41 -10.63
CA GLY A 503 14.63 -10.54 -9.67
C GLY A 503 14.22 -10.17 -8.25
N PHE A 504 15.08 -10.47 -7.28
CA PHE A 504 14.84 -10.08 -5.90
C PHE A 504 15.56 -8.79 -5.54
N PHE A 505 14.88 -7.64 -5.63
CA PHE A 505 15.49 -6.32 -5.37
C PHE A 505 15.10 -5.75 -4.01
N VAL A 506 14.00 -6.23 -3.43
CA VAL A 506 13.47 -5.69 -2.18
C VAL A 506 14.47 -5.83 -1.03
N ASN A 507 14.80 -4.70 -0.42
CA ASN A 507 15.50 -4.64 0.85
C ASN A 507 14.51 -4.40 2.01
N THR A 508 14.97 -4.57 3.25
CA THR A 508 14.18 -4.34 4.46
C THR A 508 14.80 -3.22 5.28
N TRP A 509 13.97 -2.31 5.77
CA TRP A 509 14.36 -1.28 6.72
C TRP A 509 13.59 -1.42 8.02
N VAL A 510 14.10 -0.79 9.08
CA VAL A 510 13.48 -0.76 10.39
C VAL A 510 13.09 0.68 10.70
N LEU A 511 11.78 0.93 10.81
CA LEU A 511 11.25 2.16 11.35
C LEU A 511 11.28 2.08 12.87
N ARG A 512 12.16 2.87 13.50
CA ARG A 512 12.19 3.07 14.95
C ARG A 512 11.58 4.41 15.30
N VAL A 513 10.58 4.43 16.18
CA VAL A 513 9.88 5.64 16.60
C VAL A 513 9.73 5.70 18.11
N ASP A 514 9.94 6.89 18.67
CA ASP A 514 9.76 7.16 20.08
C ASP A 514 8.39 7.81 20.31
N THR A 515 7.59 7.16 21.14
CA THR A 515 6.26 7.62 21.55
C THR A 515 6.23 8.12 22.99
N SER A 516 7.38 8.16 23.67
CA SER A 516 7.53 8.68 25.04
C SER A 516 7.07 10.14 25.15
N GLY A 517 6.61 10.52 26.35
CA GLY A 517 6.13 11.89 26.60
C GLY A 517 4.76 12.22 26.01
N ASN A 518 4.05 11.22 25.45
CA ASN A 518 2.70 11.36 24.88
C ASN A 518 2.62 12.49 23.84
N PRO A 519 3.32 12.36 22.70
CA PRO A 519 3.34 13.37 21.66
C PRO A 519 1.97 13.52 20.99
N ARG A 520 1.80 14.60 20.23
CA ARG A 520 0.70 14.72 19.27
C ARG A 520 0.92 13.78 18.11
N PHE A 521 -0.16 13.36 17.45
CA PHE A 521 -0.05 12.52 16.25
C PHE A 521 0.78 13.20 15.14
N SER A 522 0.62 14.52 14.96
CA SER A 522 1.42 15.32 14.04
C SER A 522 2.93 15.29 14.32
N GLU A 523 3.33 15.31 15.60
CA GLU A 523 4.75 15.22 15.99
C GLU A 523 5.31 13.83 15.70
N LEU A 524 4.54 12.77 15.97
CA LEU A 524 4.92 11.40 15.62
C LEU A 524 5.02 11.21 14.10
N LEU A 525 4.11 11.81 13.33
CA LEU A 525 4.15 11.75 11.86
C LEU A 525 5.40 12.43 11.30
N GLU A 526 5.85 13.56 11.86
CA GLU A 526 7.10 14.19 11.46
C GLU A 526 8.31 13.31 11.78
N GLN A 527 8.32 12.61 12.93
CA GLN A 527 9.35 11.61 13.21
C GLN A 527 9.37 10.52 12.13
N VAL A 528 8.20 9.93 11.82
CA VAL A 528 8.09 8.90 10.77
C VAL A 528 8.57 9.42 9.42
N ARG A 529 8.21 10.65 9.06
CA ARG A 529 8.69 11.32 7.82
C ARG A 529 10.21 11.40 7.81
N ALA A 530 10.81 11.97 8.85
CA ALA A 530 12.26 12.12 8.95
C ALA A 530 12.99 10.78 8.85
N LYS A 531 12.49 9.74 9.55
CA LYS A 531 13.07 8.38 9.55
C LYS A 531 12.91 7.70 8.21
N ALA A 532 11.75 7.80 7.56
CA ALA A 532 11.53 7.23 6.22
C ALA A 532 12.44 7.87 5.17
N LEU A 533 12.62 9.20 5.20
CA LEU A 533 13.51 9.91 4.26
C LEU A 533 14.97 9.50 4.47
N ALA A 534 15.42 9.38 5.72
CA ALA A 534 16.76 8.90 6.03
C ALA A 534 16.94 7.42 5.61
N ALA A 535 15.93 6.56 5.85
CA ALA A 535 15.95 5.18 5.39
C ALA A 535 16.13 5.06 3.87
N TYR A 536 15.51 5.95 3.07
CA TYR A 536 15.71 5.99 1.63
C TYR A 536 17.13 6.43 1.23
N GLN A 537 17.77 7.31 2.00
CA GLN A 537 19.17 7.70 1.74
C GLN A 537 20.16 6.57 2.06
N HIS A 538 19.78 5.68 2.99
CA HIS A 538 20.60 4.55 3.44
C HIS A 538 20.01 3.18 3.04
N GLN A 539 19.27 3.14 1.93
CA GLN A 539 18.46 1.96 1.54
C GLN A 539 19.27 0.78 0.98
N ASP A 540 20.54 0.99 0.65
CA ASP A 540 21.40 -0.04 0.06
C ASP A 540 22.05 -0.92 1.14
N ALA A 541 22.03 -0.50 2.41
CA ALA A 541 22.56 -1.27 3.53
C ALA A 541 21.83 -2.62 3.69
N PRO A 542 22.54 -3.76 3.64
CA PRO A 542 21.91 -5.08 3.77
C PRO A 542 21.34 -5.32 5.16
N PHE A 543 20.05 -5.68 5.25
CA PHE A 543 19.40 -5.95 6.55
C PHE A 543 20.16 -6.99 7.39
N GLU A 544 20.66 -8.06 6.79
CA GLU A 544 21.38 -9.14 7.48
C GLU A 544 22.70 -8.64 8.05
N ARG A 545 23.38 -7.78 7.28
CA ARG A 545 24.62 -7.19 7.75
C ARG A 545 24.35 -6.25 8.93
N LEU A 546 23.22 -5.56 8.94
CA LEU A 546 22.76 -4.78 10.11
C LEU A 546 22.52 -5.67 11.32
N VAL A 547 21.86 -6.82 11.16
CA VAL A 547 21.65 -7.78 12.25
C VAL A 547 22.99 -8.29 12.79
N GLU A 548 23.95 -8.64 11.92
CA GLU A 548 25.29 -9.07 12.34
C GLU A 548 26.05 -7.99 13.11
N LEU A 549 25.99 -6.73 12.65
CA LEU A 549 26.70 -5.60 13.27
C LEU A 549 26.10 -5.19 14.60
N LEU A 550 24.77 -5.18 14.72
CA LEU A 550 24.06 -4.89 15.96
C LEU A 550 24.20 -6.03 16.97
N ASN A 551 24.41 -7.26 16.47
CA ASN A 551 24.55 -8.47 17.24
C ASN A 551 23.49 -8.60 18.36
N PRO A 552 22.18 -8.49 18.04
CA PRO A 552 21.13 -8.67 19.03
C PRO A 552 21.15 -10.10 19.57
N THR A 553 20.50 -10.33 20.72
CA THR A 553 20.37 -11.66 21.30
C THR A 553 19.75 -12.63 20.28
N ARG A 554 20.53 -13.62 19.82
CA ARG A 554 20.08 -14.59 18.83
C ARG A 554 18.93 -15.41 19.39
N SER A 555 17.81 -15.41 18.67
CA SER A 555 16.59 -16.11 19.06
C SER A 555 16.01 -16.85 17.87
N THR A 556 15.58 -18.09 18.09
CA THR A 556 14.77 -18.87 17.15
C THR A 556 13.28 -18.60 17.32
N ALA A 557 12.89 -17.79 18.30
CA ALA A 557 11.49 -17.59 18.70
C ALA A 557 10.84 -16.35 18.06
N HIS A 558 11.65 -15.42 17.55
CA HIS A 558 11.18 -14.18 16.93
C HIS A 558 12.25 -13.61 15.99
N HIS A 559 11.80 -12.74 15.10
CA HIS A 559 12.65 -11.98 14.20
C HIS A 559 13.53 -10.97 14.99
N PRO A 560 14.79 -10.68 14.57
CA PRO A 560 15.81 -10.07 15.44
C PRO A 560 15.67 -8.56 15.74
N LEU A 561 14.99 -7.78 14.90
CA LEU A 561 14.94 -6.30 15.03
C LEU A 561 13.52 -5.71 15.05
N PHE A 562 12.51 -6.54 14.83
CA PHE A 562 11.10 -6.15 14.85
C PHE A 562 10.23 -7.41 14.75
N GLN A 563 9.02 -7.35 15.30
CA GLN A 563 8.04 -8.44 15.25
C GLN A 563 6.81 -8.10 14.40
N VAL A 564 6.65 -6.81 14.08
CA VAL A 564 5.56 -6.29 13.25
C VAL A 564 6.14 -5.76 11.95
N PHE A 565 5.57 -6.20 10.84
CA PHE A 565 5.94 -5.75 9.50
C PHE A 565 4.79 -4.98 8.86
N PHE A 566 5.12 -3.92 8.12
CA PHE A 566 4.14 -3.11 7.40
C PHE A 566 4.53 -3.00 5.93
N ALA A 567 3.57 -3.30 5.04
CA ALA A 567 3.70 -3.06 3.62
C ALA A 567 2.47 -2.35 3.05
N LEU A 568 2.72 -1.43 2.12
CA LEU A 568 1.70 -0.77 1.31
C LEU A 568 2.01 -1.08 -0.16
N GLN A 569 1.11 -1.79 -0.83
CA GLN A 569 1.24 -2.20 -2.22
C GLN A 569 0.55 -1.20 -3.15
N ASN A 570 1.36 -0.40 -3.85
CA ASN A 570 0.89 0.62 -4.80
C ASN A 570 1.26 0.28 -6.25
N ASN A 571 1.79 -0.92 -6.48
CA ASN A 571 2.04 -1.41 -7.82
C ASN A 571 0.72 -1.73 -8.51
N PRO A 572 0.57 -1.43 -9.81
CA PRO A 572 -0.56 -1.94 -10.56
C PRO A 572 -0.59 -3.47 -10.46
N LEU A 573 -1.78 -4.02 -10.19
CA LEU A 573 -1.96 -5.47 -10.17
C LEU A 573 -1.70 -6.01 -11.58
N PRO A 574 -0.95 -7.11 -11.73
CA PRO A 574 -0.73 -7.71 -13.04
C PRO A 574 -2.08 -8.16 -13.62
N THR A 575 -2.43 -7.63 -14.79
CA THR A 575 -3.56 -8.16 -15.58
C THR A 575 -2.98 -9.12 -16.61
N ILE A 576 -3.46 -10.36 -16.59
CA ILE A 576 -3.03 -11.39 -17.54
C ILE A 576 -4.14 -11.55 -18.58
N GLU A 577 -3.89 -11.03 -19.79
CA GLU A 577 -4.78 -11.19 -20.93
C GLU A 577 -4.22 -12.26 -21.87
N LEU A 578 -4.81 -13.45 -21.82
CA LEU A 578 -4.43 -14.55 -22.71
C LEU A 578 -5.47 -14.69 -23.83
N PRO A 579 -5.07 -14.75 -25.11
CA PRO A 579 -6.00 -14.84 -26.23
C PRO A 579 -6.99 -16.00 -26.08
N GLY A 580 -8.29 -15.68 -26.02
CA GLY A 580 -9.37 -16.65 -25.94
C GLY A 580 -9.67 -17.19 -24.53
N LEU A 581 -9.02 -16.68 -23.49
CA LEU A 581 -9.22 -17.11 -22.10
C LEU A 581 -9.73 -15.96 -21.23
N GLN A 582 -10.64 -16.30 -20.31
CA GLN A 582 -10.93 -15.45 -19.15
C GLN A 582 -10.02 -15.90 -18.02
N VAL A 583 -9.33 -14.95 -17.39
CA VAL A 583 -8.38 -15.20 -16.31
C VAL A 583 -8.88 -14.55 -15.03
N GLU A 584 -8.98 -15.34 -13.96
CA GLU A 584 -9.37 -14.90 -12.62
C GLU A 584 -8.30 -15.35 -11.62
N ALA A 585 -7.81 -14.44 -10.76
CA ALA A 585 -6.87 -14.80 -9.70
C ALA A 585 -7.63 -15.49 -8.55
N LEU A 586 -7.08 -16.59 -8.04
CA LEU A 586 -7.60 -17.34 -6.90
C LEU A 586 -6.68 -17.19 -5.68
N PRO A 587 -7.23 -17.27 -4.44
CA PRO A 587 -6.40 -17.37 -3.25
C PRO A 587 -5.50 -18.61 -3.29
N ALA A 588 -4.22 -18.42 -2.98
CA ALA A 588 -3.21 -19.47 -2.89
C ALA A 588 -2.42 -19.34 -1.59
N PRO A 589 -3.03 -19.65 -0.43
CA PRO A 589 -2.37 -19.45 0.85
C PRO A 589 -1.19 -20.41 1.01
N THR A 590 -0.06 -19.89 1.49
CA THR A 590 1.06 -20.71 1.96
C THR A 590 0.79 -21.30 3.35
N GLY A 591 -0.15 -20.71 4.11
CA GLY A 591 -0.42 -21.07 5.51
C GLY A 591 0.72 -20.67 6.46
N THR A 592 1.51 -19.67 6.07
CA THR A 592 2.70 -19.23 6.80
C THR A 592 2.55 -17.81 7.36
N ALA A 593 3.27 -17.50 8.42
CA ALA A 593 3.46 -16.16 8.95
C ALA A 593 4.96 -15.85 9.08
N LYS A 594 5.46 -14.86 8.33
CA LYS A 594 6.87 -14.46 8.36
C LYS A 594 7.25 -13.75 9.66
N PHE A 595 6.28 -13.05 10.24
CA PHE A 595 6.41 -12.22 11.42
C PHE A 595 5.27 -12.53 12.39
N ASP A 596 5.32 -11.98 13.60
CA ASP A 596 4.21 -12.16 14.55
C ASP A 596 2.93 -11.51 14.01
N LEU A 597 3.08 -10.31 13.44
CA LEU A 597 2.04 -9.60 12.69
C LEU A 597 2.63 -8.98 11.41
N PHE A 598 1.93 -9.12 10.30
CA PHE A 598 2.25 -8.46 9.05
C PHE A 598 0.99 -7.76 8.50
N ILE A 599 1.01 -6.42 8.55
CA ILE A 599 -0.04 -5.57 8.01
C ILE A 599 0.30 -5.25 6.56
N ASN A 600 -0.54 -5.71 5.63
CA ASN A 600 -0.38 -5.49 4.20
C ASN A 600 -1.62 -4.80 3.65
N LEU A 601 -1.47 -3.58 3.13
CA LEU A 601 -2.53 -2.79 2.49
C LEU A 601 -2.28 -2.70 0.99
N VAL A 602 -3.35 -2.60 0.19
CA VAL A 602 -3.26 -2.46 -1.26
C VAL A 602 -3.92 -1.15 -1.69
N ASP A 603 -3.12 -0.21 -2.18
CA ASP A 603 -3.56 1.13 -2.61
C ASP A 603 -3.23 1.34 -4.08
N VAL A 604 -4.04 0.71 -4.94
CA VAL A 604 -3.94 0.86 -6.40
C VAL A 604 -4.88 1.97 -6.85
N PRO A 605 -4.42 2.90 -7.72
CA PRO A 605 -5.29 3.91 -8.31
C PRO A 605 -6.44 3.25 -9.08
N PRO A 606 -7.68 3.76 -8.98
CA PRO A 606 -8.79 3.23 -9.77
C PRO A 606 -8.52 3.46 -11.26
N ILE A 607 -8.98 2.52 -12.11
CA ILE A 607 -8.98 2.70 -13.57
C ILE A 607 -9.79 3.96 -13.90
N THR A 608 -9.27 4.79 -14.81
CA THR A 608 -9.88 6.06 -15.23
C THR A 608 -11.39 5.92 -15.49
N GLY A 609 -12.21 6.68 -14.77
CA GLY A 609 -13.68 6.66 -14.89
C GLY A 609 -14.41 5.72 -13.92
N GLN A 610 -13.70 5.02 -13.02
CA GLN A 610 -14.31 4.28 -11.91
C GLN A 610 -14.40 5.10 -10.63
N SER A 611 -15.45 4.84 -9.84
CA SER A 611 -15.59 5.42 -8.50
C SER A 611 -14.41 5.03 -7.60
N PRO A 612 -14.01 5.89 -6.65
CA PRO A 612 -12.98 5.55 -5.68
C PRO A 612 -13.31 4.24 -4.96
N GLN A 613 -12.35 3.33 -4.93
CA GLN A 613 -12.50 2.04 -4.28
C GLN A 613 -11.99 2.09 -2.84
N PRO A 614 -12.54 1.26 -1.93
CA PRO A 614 -11.92 1.07 -0.62
C PRO A 614 -10.50 0.52 -0.80
N MET A 615 -9.65 0.72 0.21
CA MET A 615 -8.29 0.17 0.26
C MET A 615 -8.34 -1.14 1.05
N PRO A 616 -8.32 -2.31 0.39
CA PRO A 616 -8.31 -3.60 1.08
C PRO A 616 -6.97 -3.82 1.77
N GLY A 617 -7.00 -4.55 2.89
CA GLY A 617 -5.82 -4.98 3.62
C GLY A 617 -6.00 -6.36 4.23
N ILE A 618 -4.88 -6.95 4.62
CA ILE A 618 -4.82 -8.19 5.40
C ILE A 618 -3.86 -7.99 6.57
N ILE A 619 -4.18 -8.62 7.69
CA ILE A 619 -3.22 -8.87 8.77
C ILE A 619 -2.88 -10.35 8.71
N GLU A 620 -1.67 -10.67 8.28
CA GLU A 620 -1.09 -11.99 8.48
C GLU A 620 -0.58 -12.09 9.92
N TYR A 621 -0.91 -13.18 10.61
CA TYR A 621 -0.58 -13.35 12.02
C TYR A 621 -0.10 -14.77 12.32
N ALA A 622 0.84 -14.89 13.26
CA ALA A 622 1.31 -16.18 13.75
C ALA A 622 0.24 -16.85 14.62
N THR A 623 -0.32 -17.97 14.15
CA THR A 623 -1.45 -18.67 14.82
C THR A 623 -1.06 -19.30 16.15
N TYR A 624 0.24 -19.49 16.40
CA TYR A 624 0.72 -19.94 17.70
C TYR A 624 0.66 -18.84 18.77
N LEU A 625 0.69 -17.56 18.37
CA LEU A 625 0.67 -16.43 19.31
C LEU A 625 -0.74 -15.85 19.50
N PHE A 626 -1.53 -15.81 18.43
CA PHE A 626 -2.81 -15.11 18.44
C PHE A 626 -3.97 -15.99 17.99
N ASP A 627 -5.13 -15.73 18.58
CA ASP A 627 -6.43 -16.12 18.08
C ASP A 627 -6.91 -15.12 17.02
N ARG A 628 -7.68 -15.63 16.06
CA ARG A 628 -8.30 -14.82 15.02
C ARG A 628 -9.09 -13.63 15.58
N ALA A 629 -9.85 -13.85 16.65
CA ALA A 629 -10.70 -12.82 17.28
C ALA A 629 -9.86 -11.66 17.85
N THR A 630 -8.69 -11.95 18.41
CA THR A 630 -7.74 -10.94 18.92
C THR A 630 -7.22 -10.07 17.77
N VAL A 631 -6.84 -10.69 16.66
CA VAL A 631 -6.32 -9.98 15.47
C VAL A 631 -7.42 -9.18 14.76
N GLU A 632 -8.65 -9.69 14.72
CA GLU A 632 -9.83 -8.93 14.26
C GLU A 632 -10.05 -7.68 15.13
N GLY A 633 -9.83 -7.79 16.45
CA GLY A 633 -9.80 -6.65 17.38
C GLY A 633 -8.70 -5.63 17.05
N PHE A 634 -7.48 -6.10 16.73
CA PHE A 634 -6.40 -5.21 16.30
C PHE A 634 -6.73 -4.45 15.02
N ALA A 635 -7.34 -5.13 14.03
CA ALA A 635 -7.79 -4.48 12.79
C ALA A 635 -8.84 -3.39 13.06
N ALA A 636 -9.82 -3.67 13.94
CA ALA A 636 -10.85 -2.70 14.31
C ALA A 636 -10.24 -1.48 15.03
N HIS A 637 -9.32 -1.70 15.97
CA HIS A 637 -8.61 -0.63 16.68
C HIS A 637 -7.74 0.20 15.74
N TYR A 638 -7.06 -0.44 14.77
CA TYR A 638 -6.26 0.26 13.77
C TYR A 638 -7.10 1.22 12.92
N LEU A 639 -8.23 0.73 12.39
CA LEU A 639 -9.18 1.55 11.62
C LEU A 639 -9.72 2.72 12.44
N ARG A 640 -10.01 2.50 13.72
CA ARG A 640 -10.49 3.54 14.63
C ARG A 640 -9.43 4.59 14.95
N ILE A 641 -8.17 4.19 15.16
CA ILE A 641 -7.06 5.14 15.31
C ILE A 641 -6.97 6.00 14.05
N LEU A 642 -6.97 5.39 12.86
CA LEU A 642 -6.94 6.12 11.59
C LEU A 642 -8.11 7.11 11.46
N ASP A 643 -9.32 6.71 11.85
CA ASP A 643 -10.49 7.60 11.85
C ASP A 643 -10.30 8.81 12.78
N VAL A 644 -9.82 8.61 14.00
CA VAL A 644 -9.64 9.70 14.97
C VAL A 644 -8.50 10.63 14.57
N VAL A 645 -7.33 10.08 14.22
CA VAL A 645 -6.14 10.91 13.92
C VAL A 645 -6.29 11.69 12.61
N THR A 646 -7.10 11.20 11.67
CA THR A 646 -7.40 11.95 10.43
C THR A 646 -8.55 12.94 10.60
N ALA A 647 -9.32 12.86 11.69
CA ALA A 647 -10.33 13.86 12.03
C ALA A 647 -9.73 15.03 12.84
N ASP A 648 -8.77 14.74 13.74
CA ASP A 648 -8.06 15.74 14.53
C ASP A 648 -6.60 15.29 14.80
N PRO A 649 -5.65 15.68 13.93
CA PRO A 649 -4.25 15.25 14.01
C PRO A 649 -3.44 15.97 15.09
N HIS A 650 -4.06 16.92 15.80
CA HIS A 650 -3.40 17.63 16.91
C HIS A 650 -3.64 16.94 18.25
N GLN A 651 -4.44 15.87 18.30
CA GLN A 651 -4.64 15.12 19.54
C GLN A 651 -3.37 14.40 19.99
N ARG A 652 -3.23 14.28 21.31
CA ARG A 652 -2.18 13.49 21.95
C ARG A 652 -2.53 12.02 21.86
N ILE A 653 -1.54 11.18 21.58
CA ILE A 653 -1.76 9.78 21.24
C ILE A 653 -2.40 8.97 22.38
N ASP A 654 -2.16 9.31 23.66
CA ASP A 654 -2.74 8.57 24.78
C ASP A 654 -4.24 8.83 24.95
N VAL A 655 -4.74 10.00 24.53
CA VAL A 655 -6.17 10.39 24.67
C VAL A 655 -7.05 9.71 23.62
N LEU A 656 -6.46 9.14 22.56
CA LEU A 656 -7.19 8.44 21.52
C LEU A 656 -7.90 7.20 22.10
N ASP A 657 -9.23 7.24 22.16
CA ASP A 657 -10.03 6.13 22.67
C ASP A 657 -9.97 4.94 21.70
N LEU A 658 -9.55 3.76 22.17
CA LEU A 658 -9.57 2.52 21.36
C LEU A 658 -10.95 1.86 21.27
N LEU A 659 -11.78 2.07 22.29
CA LEU A 659 -13.05 1.36 22.42
C LEU A 659 -14.15 2.09 21.66
N ASP A 660 -14.89 1.36 20.83
CA ASP A 660 -16.13 1.89 20.26
C ASP A 660 -17.23 2.08 21.32
N ALA A 661 -18.28 2.79 20.95
CA ALA A 661 -19.38 3.08 21.87
C ALA A 661 -20.14 1.82 22.33
N ALA A 662 -20.14 0.75 21.53
CA ALA A 662 -20.79 -0.52 21.85
C ALA A 662 -19.92 -1.33 22.82
N GLN A 663 -18.61 -1.46 22.59
CA GLN A 663 -17.63 -2.06 23.48
C GLN A 663 -17.58 -1.33 24.82
N ARG A 664 -17.53 0.01 24.81
CA ARG A 664 -17.58 0.81 26.04
C ARG A 664 -18.88 0.56 26.80
N ARG A 665 -20.02 0.55 26.10
CA ARG A 665 -21.31 0.22 26.72
C ARG A 665 -21.32 -1.18 27.28
N GLN A 666 -20.82 -2.16 26.53
CA GLN A 666 -20.74 -3.56 26.95
C GLN A 666 -19.92 -3.71 28.22
N ILE A 667 -18.72 -3.11 28.30
CA ILE A 667 -17.90 -3.13 29.51
C ILE A 667 -18.64 -2.49 30.69
N LEU A 668 -19.27 -1.34 30.46
CA LEU A 668 -20.00 -0.62 31.50
C LEU A 668 -21.28 -1.35 31.96
N THR A 669 -21.91 -2.16 31.11
CA THR A 669 -23.16 -2.87 31.43
C THR A 669 -22.96 -4.31 31.89
N GLN A 670 -22.05 -5.08 31.27
CA GLN A 670 -21.81 -6.48 31.61
C GLN A 670 -21.11 -6.67 32.95
N HIS A 671 -20.32 -5.67 33.39
CA HIS A 671 -19.66 -5.68 34.70
C HIS A 671 -20.36 -4.75 35.72
N SER A 672 -21.58 -4.31 35.43
CA SER A 672 -22.35 -3.52 36.41
C SER A 672 -22.82 -4.44 37.54
N THR A 673 -22.03 -4.49 38.62
CA THR A 673 -22.37 -5.21 39.86
C THR A 673 -23.17 -4.34 40.83
N GLY A 674 -23.84 -3.29 40.33
CA GLY A 674 -24.60 -2.32 41.11
C GLY A 674 -25.82 -2.95 41.79
N THR A 675 -25.60 -3.71 42.85
CA THR A 675 -26.65 -4.18 43.74
C THR A 675 -26.91 -3.09 44.76
N ALA A 676 -28.15 -2.62 44.84
CA ALA A 676 -28.55 -1.66 45.85
C ALA A 676 -28.37 -2.28 47.23
N ILE A 677 -27.37 -1.81 47.97
CA ILE A 677 -27.16 -2.15 49.38
C ILE A 677 -27.88 -1.11 50.24
N PRO A 678 -28.42 -1.50 51.41
CA PRO A 678 -29.01 -0.54 52.34
C PRO A 678 -28.01 0.57 52.68
N ALA A 679 -28.47 1.82 52.67
CA ALA A 679 -27.70 2.98 53.14
C ALA A 679 -27.65 3.01 54.67
N ALA A 680 -27.16 1.93 55.27
CA ALA A 680 -27.08 1.72 56.70
C ALA A 680 -25.71 1.12 57.06
N THR A 681 -25.17 1.51 58.20
CA THR A 681 -23.94 0.90 58.73
C THR A 681 -24.25 -0.50 59.25
N ILE A 682 -23.22 -1.36 59.34
CA ILE A 682 -23.36 -2.70 59.93
C ILE A 682 -23.99 -2.63 61.34
N PRO A 683 -23.59 -1.70 62.25
CA PRO A 683 -24.27 -1.50 63.52
C PRO A 683 -25.75 -1.13 63.41
N GLN A 684 -26.14 -0.29 62.45
CA GLN A 684 -27.56 0.05 62.25
C GLN A 684 -28.37 -1.16 61.77
N LEU A 685 -27.81 -1.96 60.86
CA LEU A 685 -28.41 -3.21 60.41
C LEU A 685 -28.50 -4.24 61.56
N PHE A 686 -27.51 -4.26 62.44
CA PHE A 686 -27.50 -5.09 63.64
C PHE A 686 -28.59 -4.65 64.64
N ALA A 687 -28.72 -3.36 64.93
CA ALA A 687 -29.76 -2.82 65.82
C ALA A 687 -31.19 -3.14 65.32
N VAL A 688 -31.41 -3.15 64.00
CA VAL A 688 -32.68 -3.61 63.41
C VAL A 688 -32.94 -5.09 63.73
N GLN A 689 -31.92 -5.96 63.75
CA GLN A 689 -32.08 -7.36 64.17
C GLN A 689 -32.34 -7.49 65.67
N VAL A 690 -31.69 -6.68 66.50
CA VAL A 690 -31.94 -6.65 67.96
C VAL A 690 -33.41 -6.35 68.24
N GLN A 691 -34.03 -5.41 67.50
CA GLN A 691 -35.46 -5.11 67.65
C GLN A 691 -36.37 -6.21 67.08
N ARG A 692 -35.98 -6.83 65.96
CA ARG A 692 -36.82 -7.79 65.23
C ARG A 692 -36.83 -9.18 65.84
N ILE A 693 -35.69 -9.67 66.33
CA ILE A 693 -35.47 -11.04 66.79
C ILE A 693 -34.55 -11.09 68.04
N PRO A 694 -34.90 -10.39 69.13
CA PRO A 694 -34.00 -10.16 70.26
C PRO A 694 -33.47 -11.42 70.95
N GLU A 695 -34.28 -12.48 71.00
CA GLU A 695 -33.95 -13.74 71.71
C GLU A 695 -33.18 -14.76 70.84
N VAL A 696 -32.94 -14.44 69.56
CA VAL A 696 -32.19 -15.34 68.68
C VAL A 696 -30.71 -15.23 69.00
N VAL A 697 -30.01 -16.36 69.05
CA VAL A 697 -28.56 -16.43 69.26
C VAL A 697 -27.84 -15.67 68.14
N ALA A 698 -27.07 -14.64 68.51
CA ALA A 698 -26.29 -13.83 67.59
C ALA A 698 -24.85 -14.33 67.46
N VAL A 699 -24.25 -14.78 68.57
CA VAL A 699 -22.85 -15.27 68.63
C VAL A 699 -22.76 -16.50 69.51
N VAL A 700 -21.97 -17.49 69.09
CA VAL A 700 -21.64 -18.70 69.86
C VAL A 700 -20.12 -18.76 70.04
N GLY A 701 -19.67 -18.87 71.28
CA GLY A 701 -18.25 -19.04 71.63
C GLY A 701 -18.05 -20.06 72.74
N GLU A 702 -16.80 -20.25 73.18
CA GLU A 702 -16.44 -21.26 74.17
C GLU A 702 -17.10 -21.04 75.55
N ALA A 703 -17.37 -19.79 75.91
CA ALA A 703 -18.01 -19.41 77.16
C ALA A 703 -19.56 -19.49 77.13
N GLY A 704 -20.17 -19.85 75.99
CA GLY A 704 -21.61 -19.94 75.82
C GLY A 704 -22.14 -19.18 74.59
N SER A 705 -23.46 -18.99 74.53
CA SER A 705 -24.15 -18.27 73.45
C SER A 705 -24.75 -16.97 73.95
N LEU A 706 -24.63 -15.90 73.17
CA LEU A 706 -25.31 -14.62 73.41
C LEU A 706 -26.39 -14.39 72.36
N THR A 707 -27.57 -14.00 72.80
CA THR A 707 -28.66 -13.52 71.94
C THR A 707 -28.37 -12.12 71.38
N TYR A 708 -29.09 -11.69 70.34
CA TYR A 708 -28.95 -10.33 69.78
C TYR A 708 -29.11 -9.26 70.86
N ARG A 709 -30.06 -9.43 71.81
CA ARG A 709 -30.25 -8.48 72.92
C ARG A 709 -29.07 -8.47 73.89
N GLU A 710 -28.58 -9.65 74.28
CA GLU A 710 -27.47 -9.75 75.25
C GLU A 710 -26.18 -9.19 74.66
N LEU A 711 -25.95 -9.39 73.36
CA LEU A 711 -24.78 -8.85 72.67
C LEU A 711 -24.85 -7.31 72.54
N ASP A 712 -26.02 -6.74 72.24
CA ASP A 712 -26.22 -5.28 72.16
C ASP A 712 -26.07 -4.59 73.52
N ALA A 713 -26.51 -5.24 74.60
CA ALA A 713 -26.36 -4.72 75.96
C ALA A 713 -24.93 -4.82 76.51
N ALA A 714 -24.11 -5.72 75.95
CA ALA A 714 -22.72 -5.94 76.36
C ALA A 714 -21.70 -5.10 75.58
N ALA A 715 -22.09 -4.58 74.41
CA ALA A 715 -21.32 -3.66 73.58
C ALA A 715 -21.39 -2.22 74.11
#